data_AF-A0A965AL62-F1
#
_entry.id   AF-A0A965AL62-F1
#
_cell.length_a   1.000
_cell.length_b   1.000
_cell.length_c   1.000
_cell.angle_alpha   90.00
_cell.angle_beta   90.00
_cell.angle_gamma   90.00
#
_symmetry.space_group_name_H-M   'P 1'
#
loop_
_entity.id
_entity.type
_entity.pdbx_description
1 polymer ?
#
loop_
_entity_poly.entity_id
_entity_poly.type
_entity_poly.pdbx_seq_one_letter_code
_entity_poly.pdbx_strand_id
1 'polypeptide(L)'
;MAQLADWFDDRTGYRAFVHEALYERVPGGARWRYVWGSTLVFAFMTQVITGLVLWASYSASAQTAWESVFYIQYEMTGGWLLRGIHHVMAQAMVVLLALHLMQVVIDGAYRAPREVNFWLGLILMMLVLGMALTGYLLPWDQKGYWATRVATNLAGLVPLVGPSLQQLVVGGPDYGHHTLTRFFALHAGFLPATLVLFLVLHLTLFRKHGLHAKQPVTKPDGLFWPDQVLKDAVAMLAVMAVVLGVILLPALRAMLAGEPLVTGHFGAELGAPADPSQPYAAARPEWYFLFLFQFLKVFEGWGATGEFLGAIIVPGLTLGVMFLMPILGRWSLGHRFNVVFTLAVLCGAGLLTAMALHEDYYALWADRSAYADVEQLLNETGGDPQKLAMALGNDASKQAVFEKRRHEYEAIRKSEAFLVAVKQAKADAERAIELAGRPEKIPPTGALALIRQDPLSQGPRLFAQHCASCHAHVDPAAAEAEAVLAKSSAANLFEFGGLSWARGLLDPAQVAGPAYFGNTAHKDGDMVSFVTDDLSDTETWKPAEVKAVIVALAAEAGLPTGGAAAGQVKKGRELMADTDRCGSCHAYGDNETELGYAPDLNGWGSREWLVGIITDPTHQRFYPDTNDRMPSFGVGRDGGTPTLSAAEIGLLADWLRGSWYRPAASVHETAGVNQ
;
A
#
# COMPACT_ATOMS: atom_id res chain seq x y z
N MET A 1 -12.89 45.94 -33.09
CA MET A 1 -13.41 44.61 -32.74
C MET A 1 -13.84 43.82 -33.98
N ALA A 2 -14.83 44.27 -34.77
CA ALA A 2 -15.30 43.55 -35.97
C ALA A 2 -14.19 43.29 -37.00
N GLN A 3 -13.45 44.32 -37.42
CA GLN A 3 -12.33 44.18 -38.38
C GLN A 3 -11.23 43.21 -37.91
N LEU A 4 -10.98 43.15 -36.60
CA LEU A 4 -9.96 42.25 -36.03
C LEU A 4 -10.45 40.80 -36.01
N ALA A 5 -11.75 40.60 -35.73
CA ALA A 5 -12.39 39.30 -35.79
C ALA A 5 -12.53 38.79 -37.24
N ASP A 6 -12.82 39.66 -38.20
CA ASP A 6 -12.87 39.32 -39.63
C ASP A 6 -11.47 38.98 -40.15
N TRP A 7 -10.46 39.78 -39.81
CA TRP A 7 -9.07 39.46 -40.13
C TRP A 7 -8.68 38.08 -39.58
N PHE A 8 -9.02 37.79 -38.32
CA PHE A 8 -8.69 36.51 -37.70
C PHE A 8 -9.45 35.33 -38.33
N ASP A 9 -10.72 35.53 -38.68
CA ASP A 9 -11.54 34.51 -39.36
C ASP A 9 -11.02 34.20 -40.76
N ASP A 10 -10.62 35.21 -41.55
CA ASP A 10 -10.01 35.00 -42.87
C ASP A 10 -8.75 34.10 -42.82
N ARG A 11 -8.00 34.10 -41.70
CA ARG A 11 -6.75 33.32 -41.56
C ARG A 11 -6.98 31.96 -40.91
N THR A 12 -7.98 31.84 -40.05
CA THR A 12 -8.20 30.64 -39.22
C THR A 12 -9.46 29.86 -39.58
N GLY A 13 -10.43 30.49 -40.22
CA GLY A 13 -11.76 29.95 -40.50
C GLY A 13 -12.57 29.60 -39.24
N TYR A 14 -12.23 30.18 -38.08
CA TYR A 14 -12.80 29.76 -36.80
C TYR A 14 -14.32 29.91 -36.75
N ARG A 15 -14.92 30.89 -37.43
CA ARG A 15 -16.38 31.09 -37.44
C ARG A 15 -17.10 29.95 -38.13
N ALA A 16 -16.56 29.42 -39.23
CA ALA A 16 -17.14 28.27 -39.93
C ALA A 16 -17.16 27.05 -39.01
N PHE A 17 -16.04 26.78 -38.33
CA PHE A 17 -15.92 25.69 -37.36
C PHE A 17 -16.87 25.87 -36.16
N VAL A 18 -16.93 27.06 -35.58
CA VAL A 18 -17.83 27.38 -34.45
C VAL A 18 -19.30 27.26 -34.87
N HIS A 19 -19.64 27.72 -36.08
CA HIS A 19 -21.00 27.63 -36.60
C HIS A 19 -21.42 26.16 -36.80
N GLU A 20 -20.57 25.34 -37.42
CA GLU A 20 -20.81 23.90 -37.54
C GLU A 20 -20.95 23.23 -36.17
N ALA A 21 -20.12 23.64 -35.21
CA ALA A 21 -20.13 23.07 -33.86
C ALA A 21 -21.36 23.44 -33.03
N LEU A 22 -21.93 24.64 -33.20
CA LEU A 22 -23.07 25.16 -32.42
C LEU A 22 -24.42 24.89 -33.06
N TYR A 23 -24.50 24.81 -34.39
CA TYR A 23 -25.75 24.68 -35.13
C TYR A 23 -25.96 23.28 -35.73
N GLU A 24 -25.27 22.27 -35.20
CA GLU A 24 -25.53 20.87 -35.49
C GLU A 24 -26.99 20.51 -35.15
N ARG A 25 -27.64 19.73 -36.01
CA ARG A 25 -29.03 19.30 -35.81
C ARG A 25 -29.09 18.24 -34.72
N VAL A 26 -30.02 18.42 -33.77
CA VAL A 26 -30.32 17.46 -32.70
C VAL A 26 -31.62 16.73 -33.07
N PRO A 27 -31.56 15.46 -33.51
CA PRO A 27 -32.73 14.72 -33.94
C PRO A 27 -33.73 14.56 -32.79
N GLY A 28 -34.98 14.98 -33.01
CA GLY A 28 -36.01 14.95 -31.97
C GLY A 28 -35.84 15.98 -30.84
N GLY A 29 -35.04 17.03 -31.08
CA GLY A 29 -34.86 18.20 -30.22
C GLY A 29 -34.00 17.96 -28.97
N ALA A 30 -33.68 19.05 -28.27
CA ALA A 30 -32.83 19.01 -27.07
C ALA A 30 -33.45 18.20 -25.91
N ARG A 31 -32.67 17.34 -25.25
CA ARG A 31 -33.14 16.39 -24.22
C ARG A 31 -32.15 16.30 -23.05
N TRP A 32 -32.69 16.14 -21.83
CA TRP A 32 -31.89 15.92 -20.63
C TRP A 32 -31.07 14.63 -20.66
N ARG A 33 -31.50 13.60 -21.39
CA ARG A 33 -30.71 12.37 -21.54
C ARG A 33 -29.39 12.59 -22.29
N TYR A 34 -29.21 13.67 -23.04
CA TYR A 34 -28.00 13.90 -23.84
C TYR A 34 -26.88 14.63 -23.08
N VAL A 35 -27.12 15.03 -21.82
CA VAL A 35 -26.15 15.83 -21.03
C VAL A 35 -24.98 15.01 -20.48
N TRP A 36 -25.08 13.68 -20.43
CA TRP A 36 -24.09 12.84 -19.72
C TRP A 36 -22.70 12.85 -20.38
N GLY A 37 -22.65 12.99 -21.70
CA GLY A 37 -21.36 13.11 -22.41
C GLY A 37 -20.68 14.46 -22.14
N SER A 38 -21.45 15.55 -22.13
CA SER A 38 -20.91 16.90 -21.88
C SER A 38 -20.51 17.07 -20.41
N THR A 39 -21.26 16.51 -19.46
CA THR A 39 -20.86 16.52 -18.04
C THR A 39 -19.58 15.72 -17.77
N LEU A 40 -19.32 14.62 -18.51
CA LEU A 40 -18.04 13.91 -18.46
C LEU A 40 -16.87 14.75 -18.97
N VAL A 41 -17.05 15.48 -20.08
CA VAL A 41 -16.03 16.41 -20.59
C VAL A 41 -15.77 17.51 -19.56
N PHE A 42 -16.82 18.08 -18.96
CA PHE A 42 -16.70 19.07 -17.89
C PHE A 42 -15.95 18.53 -16.67
N ALA A 43 -16.30 17.33 -16.20
CA ALA A 43 -15.61 16.67 -15.10
C ALA A 43 -14.12 16.47 -15.42
N PHE A 44 -13.79 15.98 -16.62
CA PHE A 44 -12.41 15.80 -17.06
C PHE A 44 -11.64 17.13 -17.15
N MET A 45 -12.24 18.19 -17.70
CA MET A 45 -11.59 19.52 -17.72
C MET A 45 -11.35 20.06 -16.31
N THR A 46 -12.30 19.84 -15.39
CA THR A 46 -12.12 20.18 -13.98
C THR A 46 -10.95 19.40 -13.36
N GLN A 47 -10.83 18.10 -13.66
CA GLN A 47 -9.70 17.27 -13.22
C GLN A 47 -8.36 17.81 -13.73
N VAL A 48 -8.26 18.16 -15.01
CA VAL A 48 -7.03 18.70 -15.60
C VAL A 48 -6.65 20.02 -14.93
N ILE A 49 -7.59 20.96 -14.80
CA ILE A 49 -7.32 22.28 -14.20
C ILE A 49 -6.89 22.12 -12.73
N THR A 50 -7.67 21.40 -11.93
CA THR A 50 -7.36 21.20 -10.52
C THR A 50 -6.07 20.41 -10.31
N GLY A 51 -5.83 19.38 -11.14
CA GLY A 51 -4.63 18.55 -11.10
C GLY A 51 -3.35 19.34 -11.43
N LEU A 52 -3.38 20.24 -12.42
CA LEU A 52 -2.25 21.11 -12.73
C LEU A 52 -1.91 22.06 -11.58
N VAL A 53 -2.91 22.60 -10.89
CA VAL A 53 -2.68 23.46 -9.72
C VAL A 53 -2.15 22.64 -8.54
N LEU A 54 -2.67 21.43 -8.31
CA LEU A 54 -2.16 20.53 -7.27
C LEU A 54 -0.72 20.10 -7.53
N TRP A 55 -0.36 19.84 -8.79
CA TRP A 55 1.01 19.50 -9.19
C TRP A 55 1.99 20.60 -8.75
N ALA A 56 1.63 21.88 -8.89
CA ALA A 56 2.52 22.98 -8.48
C ALA A 56 2.92 22.98 -6.99
N SER A 57 2.21 22.22 -6.13
CA SER A 57 2.49 22.11 -4.70
C SER A 57 2.77 20.67 -4.23
N TYR A 58 2.77 19.70 -5.14
CA TYR A 58 2.97 18.28 -4.83
C TYR A 58 4.43 17.86 -5.05
N SER A 59 5.00 17.09 -4.12
CA SER A 59 6.37 16.56 -4.21
C SER A 59 6.37 15.04 -4.32
N ALA A 60 6.56 14.53 -5.53
CA ALA A 60 6.53 13.11 -5.86
C ALA A 60 7.75 12.34 -5.31
N SER A 61 7.70 11.93 -4.04
CA SER A 61 8.71 11.07 -3.41
C SER A 61 8.12 10.32 -2.22
N ALA A 62 8.54 9.07 -1.97
CA ALA A 62 8.02 8.26 -0.87
C ALA A 62 8.25 8.88 0.53
N GLN A 63 9.15 9.87 0.60
CA GLN A 63 9.48 10.65 1.78
C GLN A 63 8.60 11.91 1.90
N THR A 64 8.34 12.62 0.79
CA THR A 64 7.74 13.97 0.83
C THR A 64 6.31 14.04 0.30
N ALA A 65 5.80 12.98 -0.34
CA ALA A 65 4.49 13.03 -0.99
C ALA A 65 3.38 13.25 0.01
N TRP A 66 3.34 12.43 1.07
CA TRP A 66 2.38 12.58 2.15
C TRP A 66 2.47 13.97 2.80
N GLU A 67 3.70 14.43 3.11
CA GLU A 67 3.92 15.76 3.71
C GLU A 67 3.45 16.91 2.80
N SER A 68 3.65 16.79 1.48
CA SER A 68 3.16 17.78 0.52
C SER A 68 1.64 17.79 0.40
N VAL A 69 0.98 16.62 0.49
CA VAL A 69 -0.49 16.53 0.50
C VAL A 69 -1.05 17.05 1.83
N PHE A 70 -0.36 16.80 2.95
CA PHE A 70 -0.69 17.39 4.24
C PHE A 70 -0.65 18.93 4.15
N TYR A 71 0.43 19.49 3.60
CA TYR A 71 0.53 20.94 3.37
C TYR A 71 -0.63 21.46 2.51
N ILE A 72 -0.94 20.80 1.39
CA ILE A 72 -2.08 21.17 0.52
C ILE A 72 -3.40 21.14 1.30
N GLN A 73 -3.61 20.13 2.15
CA GLN A 73 -4.86 19.95 2.87
C GLN A 73 -5.04 20.93 4.04
N TYR A 74 -3.98 21.14 4.83
CA TYR A 74 -4.10 21.81 6.13
C TYR A 74 -3.51 23.23 6.16
N GLU A 75 -2.52 23.53 5.31
CA GLU A 75 -1.75 24.79 5.39
C GLU A 75 -1.98 25.71 4.19
N MET A 76 -2.13 25.16 2.99
CA MET A 76 -2.32 25.95 1.77
C MET A 76 -3.69 26.62 1.76
N THR A 77 -3.73 27.94 1.56
CA THR A 77 -4.98 28.70 1.51
C THR A 77 -5.88 28.19 0.39
N GLY A 78 -7.07 27.68 0.76
CA GLY A 78 -8.01 27.08 -0.19
C GLY A 78 -7.59 25.70 -0.73
N GLY A 79 -6.49 25.12 -0.25
CA GLY A 79 -5.96 23.85 -0.73
C GLY A 79 -6.85 22.65 -0.43
N TRP A 80 -7.50 22.61 0.75
CA TRP A 80 -8.54 21.62 1.08
C TRP A 80 -9.70 21.62 0.06
N LEU A 81 -10.09 22.80 -0.44
CA LEU A 81 -11.18 22.93 -1.42
C LEU A 81 -10.70 22.49 -2.80
N LEU A 82 -9.51 22.92 -3.21
CA LEU A 82 -8.90 22.50 -4.47
C LEU A 82 -8.74 20.97 -4.53
N ARG A 83 -8.15 20.38 -3.50
CA ARG A 83 -7.97 18.92 -3.35
C ARG A 83 -9.32 18.22 -3.25
N GLY A 84 -10.27 18.79 -2.50
CA GLY A 84 -11.64 18.29 -2.38
C GLY A 84 -12.36 18.23 -3.73
N ILE A 85 -12.28 19.30 -4.54
CA ILE A 85 -12.88 19.33 -5.89
C ILE A 85 -12.23 18.25 -6.76
N HIS A 86 -10.91 18.15 -6.77
CA HIS A 86 -10.21 17.13 -7.55
C HIS A 86 -10.64 15.71 -7.15
N HIS A 87 -10.66 15.41 -5.85
CA HIS A 87 -11.02 14.09 -5.34
C HIS A 87 -12.50 13.74 -5.57
N VAL A 88 -13.43 14.61 -5.18
CA VAL A 88 -14.87 14.33 -5.27
C VAL A 88 -15.37 14.39 -6.72
N MET A 89 -14.80 15.27 -7.56
CA MET A 89 -15.11 15.26 -9.00
C MET A 89 -14.64 13.96 -9.67
N ALA A 90 -13.57 13.31 -9.20
CA ALA A 90 -13.10 12.05 -9.78
C ALA A 90 -14.12 10.94 -9.49
N GLN A 91 -14.66 10.91 -8.27
CA GLN A 91 -15.76 10.03 -7.92
C GLN A 91 -17.02 10.31 -8.76
N ALA A 92 -17.39 11.58 -8.91
CA ALA A 92 -18.53 11.99 -9.74
C ALA A 92 -18.33 11.57 -11.21
N MET A 93 -17.10 11.66 -11.73
CA MET A 93 -16.77 11.24 -13.09
C MET A 93 -17.04 9.74 -13.32
N VAL A 94 -16.77 8.88 -12.34
CA VAL A 94 -17.09 7.43 -12.43
C VAL A 94 -18.60 7.19 -12.46
N VAL A 95 -19.38 7.93 -11.66
CA VAL A 95 -20.86 7.86 -11.70
C VAL A 95 -21.38 8.31 -13.06
N LEU A 96 -20.90 9.46 -13.56
CA LEU A 96 -21.28 9.99 -14.87
C LEU A 96 -20.91 9.04 -16.01
N LEU A 97 -19.78 8.32 -15.89
CA LEU A 97 -19.34 7.30 -16.84
C LEU A 97 -20.33 6.14 -16.92
N ALA A 98 -20.78 5.63 -15.77
CA ALA A 98 -21.81 4.59 -15.71
C ALA A 98 -23.14 5.06 -16.31
N LEU A 99 -23.57 6.29 -16.00
CA LEU A 99 -24.79 6.89 -16.57
C LEU A 99 -24.69 7.06 -18.08
N HIS A 100 -23.55 7.53 -18.58
CA HIS A 100 -23.31 7.70 -20.01
C HIS A 100 -23.29 6.35 -20.75
N LEU A 101 -22.60 5.35 -20.20
CA LEU A 101 -22.58 3.99 -20.76
C LEU A 101 -23.99 3.38 -20.81
N MET A 102 -24.75 3.49 -19.72
CA MET A 102 -26.12 3.03 -19.64
C MET A 102 -27.00 3.74 -20.67
N GLN A 103 -26.88 5.06 -20.83
CA GLN A 103 -27.59 5.83 -21.85
C GLN A 103 -27.29 5.29 -23.25
N VAL A 104 -26.01 5.13 -23.61
CA VAL A 104 -25.56 4.65 -24.92
C VAL A 104 -26.10 3.26 -25.21
N VAL A 105 -26.09 2.36 -24.22
CA VAL A 105 -26.60 0.99 -24.40
C VAL A 105 -28.12 0.95 -24.54
N ILE A 106 -28.86 1.66 -23.68
CA ILE A 106 -30.32 1.70 -23.71
C ILE A 106 -30.83 2.35 -25.00
N ASP A 107 -30.19 3.42 -25.47
CA ASP A 107 -30.59 4.08 -26.72
C ASP A 107 -30.12 3.31 -27.97
N GLY A 108 -29.25 2.31 -27.82
CA GLY A 108 -28.67 1.61 -28.97
C GLY A 108 -27.71 2.49 -29.78
N ALA A 109 -27.13 3.51 -29.15
CA ALA A 109 -26.26 4.49 -29.81
C ALA A 109 -24.88 3.90 -30.23
N TYR A 110 -24.66 2.62 -29.93
CA TYR A 110 -23.49 1.83 -30.35
C TYR A 110 -23.68 1.11 -31.69
N ARG A 111 -24.89 1.10 -32.26
CA ARG A 111 -25.18 0.46 -33.57
C ARG A 111 -24.62 1.29 -34.74
N ALA A 112 -24.57 0.67 -35.91
CA ALA A 112 -24.12 1.30 -37.16
C ALA A 112 -24.69 2.71 -37.37
N PRO A 113 -23.87 3.71 -37.76
CA PRO A 113 -22.42 3.67 -38.08
C PRO A 113 -21.49 4.02 -36.89
N ARG A 114 -21.92 3.82 -35.64
CA ARG A 114 -21.26 4.34 -34.42
C ARG A 114 -20.43 3.29 -33.67
N GLU A 115 -20.14 2.14 -34.26
CA GLU A 115 -19.43 1.03 -33.61
C GLU A 115 -18.04 1.44 -33.14
N VAL A 116 -17.29 2.14 -34.00
CA VAL A 116 -15.95 2.66 -33.67
C VAL A 116 -16.03 3.68 -32.53
N ASN A 117 -17.04 4.53 -32.54
CA ASN A 117 -17.22 5.52 -31.47
C ASN A 117 -17.47 4.83 -30.12
N PHE A 118 -18.22 3.73 -30.12
CA PHE A 118 -18.47 2.92 -28.92
C PHE A 118 -17.19 2.25 -28.40
N TRP A 119 -16.36 1.67 -29.28
CA TRP A 119 -15.07 1.09 -28.86
C TRP A 119 -14.11 2.14 -28.32
N LEU A 120 -14.05 3.34 -28.91
CA LEU A 120 -13.31 4.47 -28.32
C LEU A 120 -13.87 4.84 -26.94
N GLY A 121 -15.19 4.78 -26.76
CA GLY A 121 -15.84 4.95 -25.46
C GLY A 121 -15.41 3.90 -24.42
N LEU A 122 -15.27 2.63 -24.81
CA LEU A 122 -14.74 1.58 -23.93
C LEU A 122 -13.27 1.83 -23.57
N ILE A 123 -12.44 2.28 -24.52
CA ILE A 123 -11.05 2.66 -24.24
C ILE A 123 -10.99 3.84 -23.26
N LEU A 124 -11.80 4.88 -23.48
CA LEU A 124 -11.92 6.02 -22.58
C LEU A 124 -12.38 5.61 -21.19
N MET A 125 -13.35 4.69 -21.09
CA MET A 125 -13.78 4.12 -19.82
C MET A 125 -12.62 3.48 -19.07
N MET A 126 -11.81 2.66 -19.75
CA MET A 126 -10.62 2.04 -19.14
C MET A 126 -9.56 3.07 -18.73
N LEU A 127 -9.34 4.12 -19.52
CA LEU A 127 -8.42 5.22 -19.17
C LEU A 127 -8.89 6.00 -17.94
N VAL A 128 -10.20 6.26 -17.80
CA VAL A 128 -10.78 6.93 -16.63
C VAL A 128 -10.63 6.08 -15.37
N LEU A 129 -10.89 4.78 -15.46
CA LEU A 129 -10.69 3.86 -14.32
C LEU A 129 -9.19 3.75 -13.96
N GLY A 130 -8.29 3.70 -14.95
CA GLY A 130 -6.84 3.73 -14.72
C GLY A 130 -6.36 5.04 -14.08
N MET A 131 -6.92 6.18 -14.49
CA MET A 131 -6.68 7.48 -13.85
C MET A 131 -7.13 7.49 -12.38
N ALA A 132 -8.29 6.92 -12.08
CA ALA A 132 -8.79 6.82 -10.71
C ALA A 132 -7.86 5.98 -9.81
N LEU A 133 -7.37 4.84 -10.32
CA LEU A 133 -6.41 4.00 -9.60
C LEU A 133 -5.06 4.73 -9.38
N THR A 134 -4.52 5.35 -10.43
CA THR A 134 -3.20 5.98 -10.39
C THR A 134 -3.17 7.28 -9.58
N GLY A 135 -4.28 7.99 -9.45
CA GLY A 135 -4.37 9.20 -8.63
C GLY A 135 -4.50 8.90 -7.14
N TYR A 136 -5.18 7.80 -6.80
CA TYR A 136 -5.46 7.42 -5.42
C TYR A 136 -4.21 7.10 -4.60
N LEU A 137 -3.13 6.67 -5.25
CA LEU A 137 -1.85 6.37 -4.57
C LEU A 137 -0.99 7.60 -4.27
N LEU A 138 -1.22 8.72 -4.95
CA LEU A 138 -0.35 9.90 -4.86
C LEU A 138 -0.28 10.54 -3.47
N PRO A 139 -1.33 10.53 -2.63
CA PRO A 139 -1.22 10.93 -1.23
C PRO A 139 -0.21 10.12 -0.41
N TRP A 140 0.11 8.89 -0.84
CA TRP A 140 1.06 8.00 -0.18
C TRP A 140 0.72 7.74 1.31
N ASP A 141 -0.57 7.65 1.61
CA ASP A 141 -1.09 7.19 2.90
C ASP A 141 -1.23 5.66 2.93
N GLN A 142 -1.52 5.08 4.09
CA GLN A 142 -1.66 3.63 4.26
C GLN A 142 -2.65 3.03 3.24
N LYS A 143 -3.82 3.65 3.06
CA LYS A 143 -4.84 3.13 2.14
C LYS A 143 -4.36 3.16 0.69
N GLY A 144 -3.74 4.25 0.23
CA GLY A 144 -3.18 4.39 -1.12
C GLY A 144 -2.03 3.42 -1.41
N TYR A 145 -1.09 3.26 -0.47
CA TYR A 145 0.05 2.35 -0.61
C TYR A 145 -0.40 0.88 -0.74
N TRP A 146 -1.23 0.41 0.21
CA TRP A 146 -1.66 -0.98 0.23
C TRP A 146 -2.63 -1.31 -0.90
N ALA A 147 -3.52 -0.38 -1.28
CA ALA A 147 -4.38 -0.56 -2.45
C ALA A 147 -3.56 -0.69 -3.75
N THR A 148 -2.48 0.10 -3.88
CA THR A 148 -1.57 0.00 -5.03
C THR A 148 -0.93 -1.38 -5.08
N ARG A 149 -0.40 -1.86 -3.94
CA ARG A 149 0.23 -3.18 -3.84
C ARG A 149 -0.71 -4.30 -4.27
N VAL A 150 -1.97 -4.28 -3.84
CA VAL A 150 -2.98 -5.25 -4.28
C VAL A 150 -3.20 -5.15 -5.80
N ALA A 151 -3.41 -3.96 -6.34
CA ALA A 151 -3.71 -3.77 -7.76
C ALA A 151 -2.57 -4.25 -8.68
N THR A 152 -1.31 -3.92 -8.35
CA THR A 152 -0.14 -4.35 -9.14
C THR A 152 0.18 -5.82 -8.97
N ASN A 153 -0.10 -6.42 -7.80
CA ASN A 153 -0.01 -7.87 -7.63
C ASN A 153 -1.02 -8.61 -8.52
N LEU A 154 -2.26 -8.12 -8.61
CA LEU A 154 -3.27 -8.68 -9.51
C LEU A 154 -2.84 -8.56 -10.99
N ALA A 155 -2.22 -7.45 -11.38
CA ALA A 155 -1.65 -7.29 -12.72
C ALA A 155 -0.51 -8.29 -12.99
N GLY A 156 0.25 -8.68 -11.95
CA GLY A 156 1.28 -9.71 -12.01
C GLY A 156 0.76 -11.10 -12.39
N LEU A 157 -0.53 -11.38 -12.18
CA LEU A 157 -1.16 -12.67 -12.51
C LEU A 157 -1.34 -12.89 -14.02
N VAL A 158 -1.15 -11.86 -14.85
CA VAL A 158 -1.27 -12.00 -16.31
C VAL A 158 -0.16 -12.92 -16.84
N PRO A 159 -0.47 -14.02 -17.54
CA PRO A 159 0.54 -14.93 -18.06
C PRO A 159 1.52 -14.24 -19.00
N LEU A 160 2.77 -14.72 -19.01
CA LEU A 160 3.89 -14.28 -19.85
C LEU A 160 4.43 -12.86 -19.55
N VAL A 161 3.55 -11.87 -19.43
CA VAL A 161 3.93 -10.45 -19.34
C VAL A 161 3.67 -9.81 -17.98
N GLY A 162 2.83 -10.43 -17.14
CA GLY A 162 2.41 -9.89 -15.84
C GLY A 162 3.58 -9.57 -14.91
N PRO A 163 4.48 -10.53 -14.62
CA PRO A 163 5.62 -10.28 -13.73
C PRO A 163 6.54 -9.15 -14.22
N SER A 164 6.87 -9.14 -15.52
CA SER A 164 7.70 -8.08 -16.10
C SER A 164 7.00 -6.71 -16.09
N LEU A 165 5.69 -6.68 -16.33
CA LEU A 165 4.90 -5.44 -16.27
C LEU A 165 4.81 -4.92 -14.84
N GLN A 166 4.58 -5.80 -13.87
CA GLN A 166 4.56 -5.45 -12.45
C GLN A 166 5.91 -4.88 -12.02
N GLN A 167 7.02 -5.54 -12.36
CA GLN A 167 8.36 -5.05 -12.08
C GLN A 167 8.64 -3.70 -12.75
N LEU A 168 8.14 -3.49 -13.98
CA LEU A 168 8.25 -2.21 -14.68
C LEU A 168 7.44 -1.11 -14.01
N VAL A 169 6.27 -1.40 -13.45
CA VAL A 169 5.44 -0.37 -12.81
C VAL A 169 5.94 -0.07 -11.40
N VAL A 170 6.28 -1.09 -10.61
CA VAL A 170 6.82 -0.94 -9.25
C VAL A 170 8.22 -0.32 -9.29
N GLY A 171 9.08 -0.78 -10.20
CA GLY A 171 10.37 -0.15 -10.48
C GLY A 171 11.47 -0.38 -9.46
N GLY A 172 11.23 -1.24 -8.48
CA GLY A 172 12.20 -1.64 -7.45
C GLY A 172 11.80 -2.97 -6.82
N PRO A 173 12.60 -3.45 -5.84
CA PRO A 173 12.27 -4.65 -5.07
C PRO A 173 10.98 -4.47 -4.24
N ASP A 174 10.68 -3.24 -3.82
CA ASP A 174 9.48 -2.89 -3.07
C ASP A 174 8.88 -1.55 -3.53
N TYR A 175 7.66 -1.27 -3.07
CA TYR A 175 6.92 -0.04 -3.34
C TYR A 175 7.61 1.15 -2.66
N GLY A 176 8.11 2.09 -3.45
CA GLY A 176 8.88 3.20 -2.93
C GLY A 176 8.97 4.38 -3.89
N HIS A 177 10.10 5.08 -3.85
CA HIS A 177 10.30 6.30 -4.62
C HIS A 177 10.11 6.10 -6.13
N HIS A 178 10.66 5.02 -6.70
CA HIS A 178 10.51 4.71 -8.13
C HIS A 178 9.06 4.40 -8.52
N THR A 179 8.34 3.69 -7.65
CA THR A 179 6.92 3.39 -7.87
C THR A 179 6.13 4.69 -7.93
N LEU A 180 6.26 5.53 -6.89
CA LEU A 180 5.51 6.75 -6.79
C LEU A 180 5.80 7.73 -7.94
N THR A 181 7.08 7.93 -8.28
CA THR A 181 7.46 8.84 -9.38
C THR A 181 6.96 8.37 -10.74
N ARG A 182 6.95 7.06 -11.01
CA ARG A 182 6.37 6.48 -12.22
C ARG A 182 4.85 6.66 -12.26
N PHE A 183 4.16 6.35 -11.17
CA PHE A 183 2.72 6.55 -11.08
C PHE A 183 2.33 8.02 -11.17
N PHE A 184 3.12 8.92 -10.61
CA PHE A 184 2.95 10.36 -10.79
C PHE A 184 3.08 10.76 -12.26
N ALA A 185 4.12 10.29 -12.96
CA ALA A 185 4.29 10.57 -14.39
C ALA A 185 3.15 9.98 -15.24
N LEU A 186 2.65 8.79 -14.88
CA LEU A 186 1.49 8.17 -15.52
C LEU A 186 0.23 9.01 -15.29
N HIS A 187 -0.06 9.38 -14.05
CA HIS A 187 -1.29 10.09 -13.66
C HIS A 187 -1.33 11.55 -14.13
N ALA A 188 -0.24 12.29 -13.97
CA ALA A 188 -0.20 13.72 -14.30
C ALA A 188 0.17 13.98 -15.77
N GLY A 189 0.83 13.03 -16.44
CA GLY A 189 1.35 13.20 -17.80
C GLY A 189 0.71 12.26 -18.82
N PHE A 190 1.12 10.99 -18.83
CA PHE A 190 0.84 10.06 -19.92
C PHE A 190 -0.65 9.72 -20.08
N LEU A 191 -1.34 9.41 -18.98
CA LEU A 191 -2.74 9.00 -19.02
C LEU A 191 -3.67 10.16 -19.40
N PRO A 192 -3.56 11.38 -18.84
CA PRO A 192 -4.36 12.53 -19.30
C PRO A 192 -4.11 12.86 -20.77
N ALA A 193 -2.87 12.83 -21.24
CA ALA A 193 -2.55 13.10 -22.64
C ALA A 193 -3.19 12.05 -23.59
N THR A 194 -3.12 10.78 -23.21
CA THR A 194 -3.77 9.69 -23.95
C THR A 194 -5.30 9.84 -23.92
N LEU A 195 -5.88 10.21 -22.78
CA LEU A 195 -7.30 10.45 -22.64
C LEU A 195 -7.75 11.61 -23.54
N VAL A 196 -7.01 12.73 -23.59
CA VAL A 196 -7.27 13.85 -24.51
C VAL A 196 -7.28 13.37 -25.97
N LEU A 197 -6.28 12.59 -26.38
CA LEU A 197 -6.20 12.05 -27.74
C LEU A 197 -7.45 11.24 -28.10
N PHE A 198 -7.80 10.25 -27.27
CA PHE A 198 -8.98 9.41 -27.52
C PHE A 198 -10.29 10.18 -27.39
N LEU A 199 -10.36 11.20 -26.53
CA LEU A 199 -11.53 12.06 -26.38
C LEU A 199 -11.75 12.91 -27.64
N VAL A 200 -10.70 13.49 -28.21
CA VAL A 200 -10.80 14.22 -29.48
C VAL A 200 -11.30 13.29 -30.60
N LEU A 201 -10.76 12.08 -30.70
CA LEU A 201 -11.22 11.08 -31.68
C LEU A 201 -12.70 10.72 -31.47
N HIS A 202 -13.10 10.48 -30.22
CA HIS A 202 -14.47 10.15 -29.85
C HIS A 202 -15.44 11.31 -30.19
N LEU A 203 -15.12 12.54 -29.83
CA LEU A 203 -15.94 13.72 -30.15
C LEU A 203 -16.01 13.97 -31.66
N THR A 204 -14.92 13.73 -32.41
CA THR A 204 -14.89 13.90 -33.86
C THR A 204 -15.83 12.90 -34.56
N LEU A 205 -15.79 11.61 -34.17
CA LEU A 205 -16.71 10.61 -34.73
C LEU A 205 -18.16 10.83 -34.30
N PHE A 206 -18.37 11.30 -33.08
CA PHE A 206 -19.68 11.72 -32.60
C PHE A 206 -20.27 12.82 -33.49
N ARG A 207 -19.51 13.90 -33.75
CA ARG A 207 -19.95 15.01 -34.63
C ARG A 207 -20.16 14.56 -36.07
N LYS A 208 -19.31 13.67 -36.58
CA LYS A 208 -19.44 13.14 -37.95
C LYS A 208 -20.73 12.33 -38.15
N HIS A 209 -21.11 11.51 -37.17
CA HIS A 209 -22.25 10.60 -37.29
C HIS A 209 -23.55 11.11 -36.63
N GLY A 210 -23.49 12.21 -35.91
CA GLY A 210 -24.60 12.85 -35.21
C GLY A 210 -25.24 12.01 -34.10
N LEU A 211 -26.10 12.66 -33.32
CA LEU A 211 -26.86 12.05 -32.22
C LEU A 211 -27.80 10.92 -32.70
N HIS A 212 -27.89 9.85 -31.91
CA HIS A 212 -28.90 8.81 -32.12
C HIS A 212 -30.18 9.17 -31.37
N ALA A 213 -31.29 9.30 -32.10
CA ALA A 213 -32.62 9.46 -31.51
C ALA A 213 -33.40 8.15 -31.55
N LYS A 214 -34.01 7.80 -30.41
CA LYS A 214 -34.91 6.65 -30.28
C LYS A 214 -36.11 6.84 -31.21
N GLN A 215 -36.35 5.85 -32.07
CA GLN A 215 -37.49 5.84 -32.99
C GLN A 215 -38.76 5.31 -32.29
N PRO A 216 -39.95 5.83 -32.65
CA PRO A 216 -40.19 6.94 -33.57
C PRO A 216 -39.84 8.30 -32.95
N VAL A 217 -39.32 9.22 -33.77
CA VAL A 217 -39.05 10.60 -33.35
C VAL A 217 -40.38 11.34 -33.13
N THR A 218 -40.67 11.70 -31.88
CA THR A 218 -41.96 12.32 -31.49
C THR A 218 -41.96 13.85 -31.51
N LYS A 219 -40.80 14.48 -31.72
CA LYS A 219 -40.64 15.95 -31.72
C LYS A 219 -39.85 16.39 -32.96
N PRO A 220 -40.07 17.62 -33.48
CA PRO A 220 -39.25 18.14 -34.55
C PRO A 220 -37.79 18.27 -34.12
N ASP A 221 -36.88 18.22 -35.09
CA ASP A 221 -35.46 18.43 -34.88
C ASP A 221 -35.21 19.86 -34.35
N GLY A 222 -34.31 19.97 -33.39
CA GLY A 222 -33.85 21.24 -32.84
C GLY A 222 -32.40 21.52 -33.22
N LEU A 223 -31.95 22.75 -33.00
CA LEU A 223 -30.54 23.09 -33.09
C LEU A 223 -29.86 22.82 -31.74
N PHE A 224 -28.56 22.50 -31.77
CA PHE A 224 -27.78 22.30 -30.55
C PHE A 224 -27.72 23.57 -29.70
N TRP A 225 -27.43 24.72 -30.33
CA TRP A 225 -27.60 26.04 -29.73
C TRP A 225 -29.02 26.60 -29.97
N PRO A 226 -29.66 27.24 -28.97
CA PRO A 226 -29.21 27.42 -27.58
C PRO A 226 -29.68 26.31 -26.63
N ASP A 227 -30.69 25.55 -27.01
CA ASP A 227 -31.48 24.74 -26.08
C ASP A 227 -30.73 23.57 -25.46
N GLN A 228 -29.89 22.86 -26.24
CA GLN A 228 -29.09 21.75 -25.72
C GLN A 228 -27.92 22.28 -24.90
N VAL A 229 -27.25 23.35 -25.37
CA VAL A 229 -26.15 24.00 -24.62
C VAL A 229 -26.62 24.49 -23.25
N LEU A 230 -27.82 25.07 -23.16
CA LEU A 230 -28.37 25.49 -21.87
C LEU A 230 -28.62 24.30 -20.92
N LYS A 231 -29.18 23.19 -21.43
CA LYS A 231 -29.37 21.97 -20.63
C LYS A 231 -28.04 21.39 -20.15
N ASP A 232 -27.04 21.37 -21.03
CA ASP A 232 -25.69 20.91 -20.70
C ASP A 232 -25.08 21.80 -19.61
N ALA A 233 -25.17 23.12 -19.74
CA ALA A 233 -24.66 24.07 -18.74
C ALA A 233 -25.35 23.90 -17.38
N VAL A 234 -26.68 23.75 -17.36
CA VAL A 234 -27.43 23.49 -16.11
C VAL A 234 -27.02 22.16 -15.49
N ALA A 235 -26.82 21.11 -16.29
CA ALA A 235 -26.35 19.82 -15.80
C ALA A 235 -24.93 19.90 -15.22
N MET A 236 -24.01 20.61 -15.88
CA MET A 236 -22.64 20.84 -15.36
C MET A 236 -22.66 21.61 -14.04
N LEU A 237 -23.48 22.66 -13.93
CA LEU A 237 -23.66 23.41 -12.69
C LEU A 237 -24.27 22.54 -11.59
N ALA A 238 -25.22 21.68 -11.91
CA ALA A 238 -25.80 20.74 -10.95
C ALA A 238 -24.75 19.73 -10.45
N VAL A 239 -23.91 19.18 -11.34
CA VAL A 239 -22.78 18.30 -10.96
C VAL A 239 -21.82 19.05 -10.03
N MET A 240 -21.42 20.27 -10.38
CA MET A 240 -20.55 21.09 -9.52
C MET A 240 -21.21 21.40 -8.16
N ALA A 241 -22.50 21.70 -8.14
CA ALA A 241 -23.23 21.96 -6.90
C ALA A 241 -23.28 20.71 -6.00
N VAL A 242 -23.43 19.51 -6.56
CA VAL A 242 -23.35 18.25 -5.80
C VAL A 242 -21.93 18.03 -5.27
N VAL A 243 -20.90 18.23 -6.09
CA VAL A 243 -19.49 18.12 -5.68
C VAL A 243 -19.18 19.06 -4.51
N LEU A 244 -19.53 20.34 -4.64
CA LEU A 244 -19.37 21.33 -3.57
C LEU A 244 -20.24 21.00 -2.35
N GLY A 245 -21.45 20.49 -2.57
CA GLY A 245 -22.36 20.06 -1.50
C GLY A 245 -21.75 18.94 -0.66
N VAL A 246 -21.15 17.92 -1.28
CA VAL A 246 -20.44 16.83 -0.57
C VAL A 246 -19.25 17.39 0.23
N ILE A 247 -18.45 18.26 -0.38
CA ILE A 247 -17.27 18.87 0.25
C ILE A 247 -17.66 19.75 1.46
N LEU A 248 -18.76 20.49 1.35
CA LEU A 248 -19.23 21.45 2.36
C LEU A 248 -20.21 20.86 3.36
N LEU A 249 -20.72 19.64 3.15
CA LEU A 249 -21.67 19.00 4.06
C LEU A 249 -21.13 18.88 5.50
N PRO A 250 -19.86 18.48 5.75
CA PRO A 250 -19.30 18.47 7.09
C PRO A 250 -19.23 19.87 7.71
N ALA A 251 -18.91 20.89 6.91
CA ALA A 251 -18.90 22.29 7.36
C ALA A 251 -20.31 22.77 7.74
N LEU A 252 -21.32 22.43 6.94
CA LEU A 252 -22.72 22.72 7.24
C LEU A 252 -23.18 22.02 8.53
N ARG A 253 -22.80 20.74 8.72
CA ARG A 253 -23.10 20.01 9.95
C ARG A 253 -22.45 20.65 11.17
N ALA A 254 -21.18 21.02 11.10
CA ALA A 254 -20.48 21.73 12.16
C ALA A 254 -21.16 23.07 12.48
N MET A 255 -21.52 23.85 11.45
CA MET A 255 -22.23 25.12 11.63
C MET A 255 -23.60 24.94 12.30
N LEU A 256 -24.37 23.92 11.91
CA LEU A 256 -25.68 23.62 12.50
C LEU A 256 -25.55 23.06 13.94
N ALA A 257 -24.46 22.38 14.24
CA ALA A 257 -24.15 21.86 15.58
C ALA A 257 -23.53 22.92 16.51
N GLY A 258 -23.10 24.08 15.97
CA GLY A 258 -22.39 25.11 16.73
C GLY A 258 -20.91 24.81 16.97
N GLU A 259 -20.35 23.85 16.24
CA GLU A 259 -18.94 23.42 16.34
C GLU A 259 -18.01 24.33 15.52
N PRO A 260 -16.73 24.45 15.90
CA PRO A 260 -15.76 25.24 15.17
C PRO A 260 -15.53 24.70 13.75
N LEU A 261 -15.51 25.60 12.77
CA LEU A 261 -15.22 25.26 11.37
C LEU A 261 -13.71 25.08 11.18
N VAL A 262 -13.25 23.83 11.13
CA VAL A 262 -11.85 23.50 10.86
C VAL A 262 -11.70 23.06 9.40
N THR A 263 -11.26 23.97 8.53
CA THR A 263 -11.23 23.78 7.07
C THR A 263 -10.42 22.58 6.59
N GLY A 264 -9.36 22.20 7.31
CA GLY A 264 -8.54 21.04 6.98
C GLY A 264 -9.26 19.69 7.14
N HIS A 265 -10.41 19.64 7.82
CA HIS A 265 -11.22 18.42 7.96
C HIS A 265 -12.30 18.28 6.87
N PHE A 266 -12.34 19.20 5.90
CA PHE A 266 -13.30 19.18 4.80
C PHE A 266 -12.64 18.72 3.50
N GLY A 267 -13.47 18.32 2.53
CA GLY A 267 -12.98 17.89 1.22
C GLY A 267 -12.56 16.42 1.20
N ALA A 268 -11.27 16.15 1.02
CA ALA A 268 -10.75 14.80 0.90
C ALA A 268 -10.03 14.36 2.19
N GLU A 269 -10.25 13.14 2.63
CA GLU A 269 -9.55 12.56 3.77
C GLU A 269 -8.06 12.33 3.44
N LEU A 270 -7.18 12.45 4.44
CA LEU A 270 -5.77 12.08 4.34
C LEU A 270 -5.47 11.10 5.49
N GLY A 271 -5.17 9.85 5.16
CA GLY A 271 -4.84 8.84 6.15
C GLY A 271 -3.44 9.03 6.74
N ALA A 272 -3.07 8.17 7.69
CA ALA A 272 -1.70 8.14 8.21
C ALA A 272 -0.68 7.84 7.08
N PRO A 273 0.56 8.34 7.17
CA PRO A 273 1.61 8.06 6.18
C PRO A 273 1.80 6.55 5.99
N ALA A 274 2.05 6.11 4.76
CA ALA A 274 2.27 4.70 4.45
C ALA A 274 3.45 4.12 5.26
N ASP A 275 3.28 2.96 5.90
CA ASP A 275 4.35 2.25 6.57
C ASP A 275 4.44 0.82 6.01
N PRO A 276 5.43 0.52 5.14
CA PRO A 276 5.63 -0.81 4.57
C PRO A 276 5.81 -1.90 5.64
N SER A 277 6.33 -1.54 6.81
CA SER A 277 6.59 -2.46 7.93
C SER A 277 5.36 -2.81 8.76
N GLN A 278 4.21 -2.21 8.47
CA GLN A 278 2.96 -2.50 9.16
C GLN A 278 1.85 -2.83 8.16
N PRO A 279 1.47 -4.11 8.03
CA PRO A 279 0.34 -4.51 7.21
C PRO A 279 -0.92 -3.77 7.63
N TYR A 280 -1.57 -3.10 6.67
CA TYR A 280 -2.82 -2.40 6.94
C TYR A 280 -4.02 -3.29 6.61
N ALA A 281 -4.49 -4.06 7.58
CA ALA A 281 -5.63 -4.98 7.40
C ALA A 281 -6.95 -4.28 6.99
N ALA A 282 -7.05 -2.97 7.27
CA ALA A 282 -8.16 -2.11 6.85
C ALA A 282 -7.97 -1.49 5.46
N ALA A 283 -6.94 -1.89 4.69
CA ALA A 283 -6.77 -1.45 3.31
C ALA A 283 -8.00 -1.88 2.48
N ARG A 284 -8.77 -0.91 2.01
CA ARG A 284 -9.88 -1.09 1.07
C ARG A 284 -9.67 -0.18 -0.13
N PRO A 285 -9.97 -0.64 -1.35
CA PRO A 285 -9.97 0.25 -2.48
C PRO A 285 -11.13 1.25 -2.37
N GLU A 286 -11.13 2.26 -3.24
CA GLU A 286 -12.21 3.22 -3.32
C GLU A 286 -13.56 2.58 -3.67
N TRP A 287 -14.66 3.26 -3.35
CA TRP A 287 -16.02 2.71 -3.46
C TRP A 287 -16.34 2.15 -4.87
N TYR A 288 -15.78 2.78 -5.90
CA TYR A 288 -15.93 2.39 -7.29
C TYR A 288 -15.13 1.14 -7.70
N PHE A 289 -14.30 0.61 -6.81
CA PHE A 289 -13.60 -0.67 -6.95
C PHE A 289 -13.95 -1.70 -5.86
N LEU A 290 -14.74 -1.31 -4.85
CA LEU A 290 -15.19 -2.23 -3.79
C LEU A 290 -15.89 -3.48 -4.34
N PHE A 291 -16.66 -3.33 -5.41
CA PHE A 291 -17.32 -4.49 -6.02
C PHE A 291 -16.32 -5.52 -6.56
N LEU A 292 -15.18 -5.09 -7.13
CA LEU A 292 -14.13 -6.00 -7.59
C LEU A 292 -13.45 -6.68 -6.42
N PHE A 293 -13.17 -5.92 -5.36
CA PHE A 293 -12.61 -6.47 -4.12
C PHE A 293 -13.52 -7.53 -3.51
N GLN A 294 -14.82 -7.23 -3.37
CA GLN A 294 -15.81 -8.18 -2.86
C GLN A 294 -15.98 -9.39 -3.78
N PHE A 295 -15.95 -9.17 -5.09
CA PHE A 295 -16.02 -10.25 -6.06
C PHE A 295 -14.83 -11.20 -5.97
N LEU A 296 -13.61 -10.69 -5.76
CA LEU A 296 -12.40 -11.51 -5.64
C LEU A 296 -12.45 -12.44 -4.43
N LYS A 297 -13.08 -12.03 -3.31
CA LYS A 297 -13.29 -12.90 -2.15
C LYS A 297 -14.05 -14.19 -2.48
N VAL A 298 -14.90 -14.20 -3.52
CA VAL A 298 -15.62 -15.40 -3.96
C VAL A 298 -14.66 -16.50 -4.45
N PHE A 299 -13.48 -16.11 -4.94
CA PHE A 299 -12.43 -16.99 -5.44
C PHE A 299 -11.31 -17.23 -4.41
N GLU A 300 -11.43 -16.64 -3.22
CA GLU A 300 -10.48 -16.84 -2.13
C GLU A 300 -10.53 -18.31 -1.66
N GLY A 301 -9.37 -18.92 -1.46
CA GLY A 301 -9.26 -20.33 -1.08
C GLY A 301 -9.27 -21.34 -2.23
N TRP A 302 -9.44 -20.90 -3.48
CA TRP A 302 -9.35 -21.77 -4.68
C TRP A 302 -7.92 -21.91 -5.22
N GLY A 303 -6.92 -21.44 -4.47
CA GLY A 303 -5.52 -21.37 -4.87
C GLY A 303 -5.25 -20.35 -5.99
N ALA A 304 -4.03 -20.37 -6.54
CA ALA A 304 -3.58 -19.43 -7.57
C ALA A 304 -4.48 -19.40 -8.83
N THR A 305 -5.10 -20.54 -9.17
CA THR A 305 -6.04 -20.64 -10.30
C THR A 305 -7.31 -19.83 -10.06
N GLY A 306 -7.82 -19.80 -8.82
CA GLY A 306 -9.00 -19.03 -8.46
C GLY A 306 -8.77 -17.52 -8.59
N GLU A 307 -7.65 -17.03 -8.07
CA GLU A 307 -7.27 -15.62 -8.17
C GLU A 307 -7.15 -15.17 -9.63
N PHE A 308 -6.50 -15.98 -10.48
CA PHE A 308 -6.39 -15.70 -11.92
C PHE A 308 -7.77 -15.64 -12.61
N LEU A 309 -8.66 -16.58 -12.29
CA LEU A 309 -10.02 -16.60 -12.86
C LEU A 309 -10.82 -15.36 -12.46
N GLY A 310 -10.81 -15.01 -11.18
CA GLY A 310 -11.55 -13.88 -10.63
C GLY A 310 -10.99 -12.53 -11.08
N ALA A 311 -9.67 -12.38 -11.12
CA ALA A 311 -9.01 -11.10 -11.42
C ALA A 311 -8.89 -10.81 -12.92
N ILE A 312 -8.65 -11.84 -13.74
CA ILE A 312 -8.31 -11.65 -15.17
C ILE A 312 -9.43 -12.15 -16.07
N ILE A 313 -9.84 -13.42 -15.91
CA ILE A 313 -10.75 -14.05 -16.87
C ILE A 313 -12.16 -13.47 -16.82
N VAL A 314 -12.78 -13.37 -15.64
CA VAL A 314 -14.17 -12.90 -15.55
C VAL A 314 -14.31 -11.43 -15.95
N PRO A 315 -13.49 -10.48 -15.46
CA PRO A 315 -13.51 -9.10 -15.93
C PRO A 315 -13.18 -9.00 -17.43
N GLY A 316 -12.22 -9.79 -17.92
CA GLY A 316 -11.86 -9.85 -19.34
C GLY A 316 -13.00 -10.32 -20.23
N LEU A 317 -13.73 -11.37 -19.83
CA LEU A 317 -14.92 -11.83 -20.53
C LEU A 317 -16.05 -10.80 -20.50
N THR A 318 -16.24 -10.11 -19.37
CA THR A 318 -17.23 -9.04 -19.23
C THR A 318 -16.94 -7.90 -20.22
N LEU A 319 -15.69 -7.43 -20.27
CA LEU A 319 -15.26 -6.43 -21.25
C LEU A 319 -15.32 -6.97 -22.69
N GLY A 320 -15.05 -8.26 -22.90
CA GLY A 320 -15.18 -8.91 -24.21
C GLY A 320 -16.62 -8.90 -24.72
N VAL A 321 -17.61 -9.21 -23.86
CA VAL A 321 -19.03 -9.09 -24.21
C VAL A 321 -19.39 -7.64 -24.51
N MET A 322 -18.90 -6.68 -23.73
CA MET A 322 -19.09 -5.25 -24.01
C MET A 322 -18.52 -4.87 -25.38
N PHE A 323 -17.30 -5.27 -25.70
CA PHE A 323 -16.66 -5.01 -26.99
C PHE A 323 -17.49 -5.56 -28.17
N LEU A 324 -18.12 -6.72 -27.99
CA LEU A 324 -18.97 -7.35 -29.02
C LEU A 324 -20.39 -6.78 -29.11
N MET A 325 -20.81 -5.88 -28.20
CA MET A 325 -22.16 -5.31 -28.18
C MET A 325 -22.62 -4.71 -29.53
N PRO A 326 -21.79 -3.97 -30.29
CA PRO A 326 -22.20 -3.46 -31.60
C PRO A 326 -22.57 -4.53 -32.62
N ILE A 327 -21.92 -5.69 -32.53
CA ILE A 327 -22.17 -6.84 -33.40
C ILE A 327 -23.43 -7.57 -32.93
N LEU A 328 -23.53 -7.85 -31.63
CA LEU A 328 -24.68 -8.52 -31.02
C LEU A 328 -25.97 -7.69 -31.13
N GLY A 329 -25.89 -6.37 -31.08
CA GLY A 329 -27.06 -5.49 -31.12
C GLY A 329 -27.61 -5.19 -32.51
N ARG A 330 -27.12 -5.85 -33.56
CA ARG A 330 -27.66 -5.72 -34.93
C ARG A 330 -29.12 -6.18 -35.03
N TRP A 331 -29.50 -7.18 -34.25
CA TRP A 331 -30.86 -7.67 -34.13
C TRP A 331 -31.55 -7.20 -32.84
N SER A 332 -32.88 -7.29 -32.79
CA SER A 332 -33.67 -6.82 -31.63
C SER A 332 -33.38 -7.62 -30.36
N LEU A 333 -33.22 -8.95 -30.48
CA LEU A 333 -32.95 -9.83 -29.33
C LEU A 333 -31.60 -9.53 -28.68
N GLY A 334 -30.55 -9.40 -29.47
CA GLY A 334 -29.22 -9.06 -28.96
C GLY A 334 -29.10 -7.64 -28.41
N HIS A 335 -29.89 -6.68 -28.91
CA HIS A 335 -29.98 -5.40 -28.21
C HIS A 335 -30.63 -5.54 -26.83
N ARG A 336 -31.70 -6.34 -26.71
CA ARG A 336 -32.32 -6.62 -25.39
C ARG A 336 -31.32 -7.35 -24.48
N PHE A 337 -30.55 -8.29 -25.01
CA PHE A 337 -29.45 -8.93 -24.28
C PHE A 337 -28.43 -7.90 -23.79
N ASN A 338 -27.93 -7.01 -24.65
CA ASN A 338 -26.97 -5.98 -24.24
C ASN A 338 -27.51 -5.08 -23.13
N VAL A 339 -28.78 -4.67 -23.20
CA VAL A 339 -29.41 -3.87 -22.14
C VAL A 339 -29.49 -4.65 -20.83
N VAL A 340 -29.97 -5.89 -20.86
CA VAL A 340 -30.09 -6.74 -19.67
C VAL A 340 -28.70 -7.04 -19.07
N PHE A 341 -27.71 -7.33 -19.92
CA PHE A 341 -26.34 -7.57 -19.51
C PHE A 341 -25.73 -6.34 -18.82
N THR A 342 -25.82 -5.15 -19.42
CA THR A 342 -25.31 -3.92 -18.80
C THR A 342 -26.01 -3.63 -17.47
N LEU A 343 -27.33 -3.79 -17.40
CA LEU A 343 -28.06 -3.62 -16.14
C LEU A 343 -27.64 -4.65 -15.09
N ALA A 344 -27.46 -5.92 -15.48
CA ALA A 344 -27.00 -6.97 -14.57
C ALA A 344 -25.59 -6.70 -14.03
N VAL A 345 -24.67 -6.22 -14.88
CA VAL A 345 -23.31 -5.82 -14.46
C VAL A 345 -23.37 -4.64 -13.50
N LEU A 346 -24.14 -3.59 -13.79
CA LEU A 346 -24.26 -2.41 -12.93
C LEU A 346 -24.97 -2.73 -11.61
N CYS A 347 -26.05 -3.52 -11.63
CA CYS A 347 -26.74 -3.97 -10.42
C CYS A 347 -25.88 -4.92 -9.60
N GLY A 348 -25.14 -5.83 -10.24
CA GLY A 348 -24.19 -6.72 -9.58
C GLY A 348 -23.06 -5.94 -8.91
N ALA A 349 -22.49 -4.97 -9.61
CA ALA A 349 -21.50 -4.05 -9.03
C ALA A 349 -22.08 -3.28 -7.83
N GLY A 350 -23.30 -2.73 -7.96
CA GLY A 350 -23.98 -2.04 -6.86
C GLY A 350 -24.25 -2.93 -5.66
N LEU A 351 -24.71 -4.17 -5.88
CA LEU A 351 -24.96 -5.16 -4.83
C LEU A 351 -23.66 -5.56 -4.13
N LEU A 352 -22.61 -5.87 -4.89
CA LEU A 352 -21.30 -6.24 -4.34
C LEU A 352 -20.65 -5.08 -3.59
N THR A 353 -20.75 -3.85 -4.09
CA THR A 353 -20.33 -2.66 -3.34
C THR A 353 -21.14 -2.51 -2.06
N ALA A 354 -22.47 -2.72 -2.09
CA ALA A 354 -23.30 -2.67 -0.88
C ALA A 354 -22.96 -3.79 0.12
N MET A 355 -22.63 -5.00 -0.35
CA MET A 355 -22.15 -6.10 0.49
C MET A 355 -20.80 -5.80 1.11
N ALA A 356 -19.83 -5.30 0.32
CA ALA A 356 -18.54 -4.84 0.84
C ALA A 356 -18.74 -3.75 1.88
N LEU A 357 -19.57 -2.74 1.57
CA LEU A 357 -19.91 -1.69 2.53
C LEU A 357 -20.63 -2.23 3.76
N HIS A 358 -21.39 -3.33 3.68
CA HIS A 358 -22.08 -3.93 4.82
C HIS A 358 -21.12 -4.75 5.70
N GLU A 359 -20.26 -5.57 5.10
CA GLU A 359 -19.16 -6.26 5.79
C GLU A 359 -18.23 -5.24 6.45
N ASP A 360 -17.87 -4.20 5.69
CA ASP A 360 -17.08 -3.11 6.19
C ASP A 360 -17.90 -2.26 7.16
N TYR A 361 -19.23 -2.12 7.08
CA TYR A 361 -20.05 -1.41 8.09
C TYR A 361 -19.95 -2.08 9.47
N TYR A 362 -19.72 -3.39 9.55
CA TYR A 362 -19.36 -4.05 10.81
C TYR A 362 -17.90 -3.79 11.25
N ALA A 363 -17.03 -3.32 10.37
CA ALA A 363 -15.63 -2.96 10.64
C ALA A 363 -15.34 -1.43 10.69
N LEU A 364 -16.20 -0.58 10.11
CA LEU A 364 -16.01 0.85 9.79
C LEU A 364 -16.50 1.79 10.86
N TRP A 365 -17.22 1.31 11.87
CA TRP A 365 -17.44 2.09 13.09
C TRP A 365 -16.16 2.15 13.94
N ALA A 366 -14.99 2.32 13.34
CA ALA A 366 -13.71 2.53 14.02
C ALA A 366 -12.88 3.65 13.34
N ASP A 367 -13.51 4.49 12.50
CA ASP A 367 -12.90 5.78 12.18
C ASP A 367 -13.03 6.72 13.40
N ARG A 368 -11.90 7.26 13.87
CA ARG A 368 -11.85 8.20 14.98
C ARG A 368 -12.71 9.45 14.70
N SER A 369 -12.80 9.88 13.43
CA SER A 369 -13.60 11.05 13.06
C SER A 369 -15.10 10.83 13.36
N ALA A 370 -15.59 9.59 13.28
CA ALA A 370 -16.98 9.23 13.51
C ALA A 370 -17.40 9.29 15.00
N TYR A 371 -16.45 9.41 15.92
CA TYR A 371 -16.68 9.58 17.36
C TYR A 371 -16.02 10.83 17.94
N ALA A 372 -15.53 11.74 17.10
CA ALA A 372 -14.85 12.95 17.55
C ALA A 372 -15.73 13.80 18.49
N ASP A 373 -17.03 13.91 18.19
CA ASP A 373 -18.02 14.59 19.02
C ASP A 373 -18.26 13.87 20.36
N VAL A 374 -18.23 12.54 20.36
CA VAL A 374 -18.32 11.75 21.60
C VAL A 374 -17.06 11.94 22.45
N GLU A 375 -15.87 11.86 21.86
CA GLU A 375 -14.59 12.09 22.51
C GLU A 375 -14.52 13.51 23.09
N GLN A 376 -14.88 14.52 22.31
CA GLN A 376 -14.92 15.91 22.72
C GLN A 376 -15.87 16.13 23.90
N LEU A 377 -17.11 15.65 23.80
CA LEU A 377 -18.09 15.85 24.87
C LEU A 377 -17.67 15.13 26.17
N LEU A 378 -17.08 13.93 26.06
CA LEU A 378 -16.51 13.23 27.21
C LEU A 378 -15.35 14.01 27.84
N ASN A 379 -14.47 14.61 27.03
CA ASN A 379 -13.34 15.41 27.50
C ASN A 379 -13.80 16.70 28.19
N GLU A 380 -14.79 17.40 27.63
CA GLU A 380 -15.34 18.65 28.18
C GLU A 380 -16.13 18.42 29.48
N THR A 381 -16.91 17.34 29.54
CA THR A 381 -17.76 17.02 30.68
C THR A 381 -17.06 16.19 31.76
N GLY A 382 -15.92 15.58 31.43
CA GLY A 382 -15.26 14.56 32.26
C GLY A 382 -16.08 13.27 32.38
N GLY A 383 -17.05 13.05 31.50
CA GLY A 383 -17.98 11.92 31.58
C GLY A 383 -19.05 12.04 32.66
N ASP A 384 -19.19 13.20 33.30
CA ASP A 384 -20.20 13.43 34.34
C ASP A 384 -21.62 13.42 33.74
N PRO A 385 -22.55 12.58 34.26
CA PRO A 385 -23.88 12.43 33.69
C PRO A 385 -24.71 13.72 33.68
N GLN A 386 -24.54 14.60 34.67
CA GLN A 386 -25.29 15.85 34.76
C GLN A 386 -24.75 16.88 33.78
N LYS A 387 -23.42 16.97 33.62
CA LYS A 387 -22.79 17.83 32.62
C LYS A 387 -23.06 17.36 31.20
N LEU A 388 -23.07 16.05 30.96
CA LEU A 388 -23.45 15.44 29.68
C LEU A 388 -24.91 15.75 29.34
N ALA A 389 -25.82 15.56 30.30
CA ALA A 389 -27.22 15.89 30.12
C ALA A 389 -27.41 17.37 29.77
N MET A 390 -26.71 18.26 30.48
CA MET A 390 -26.76 19.71 30.24
C MET A 390 -26.16 20.09 28.87
N ALA A 391 -25.03 19.52 28.49
CA ALA A 391 -24.39 19.77 27.20
C ALA A 391 -25.22 19.25 26.00
N LEU A 392 -25.97 18.17 26.20
CA LEU A 392 -26.94 17.64 25.24
C LEU A 392 -28.30 18.35 25.29
N GLY A 393 -28.42 19.43 26.07
CA GLY A 393 -29.64 20.25 26.17
C GLY A 393 -30.79 19.58 26.93
N ASN A 394 -30.49 18.64 27.83
CA ASN A 394 -31.43 17.82 28.58
C ASN A 394 -32.45 17.07 27.71
N ASP A 395 -32.12 16.83 26.44
CA ASP A 395 -32.97 16.13 25.49
C ASP A 395 -32.74 14.62 25.58
N ALA A 396 -33.80 13.89 25.95
CA ALA A 396 -33.73 12.43 26.14
C ALA A 396 -33.37 11.66 24.86
N SER A 397 -33.74 12.18 23.68
CA SER A 397 -33.40 11.54 22.40
C SER A 397 -31.92 11.71 22.07
N LYS A 398 -31.37 12.92 22.29
CA LYS A 398 -29.94 13.19 22.10
C LYS A 398 -29.09 12.42 23.09
N GLN A 399 -29.54 12.32 24.34
CA GLN A 399 -28.89 11.49 25.36
C GLN A 399 -28.88 10.01 24.97
N ALA A 400 -29.99 9.46 24.48
CA ALA A 400 -30.04 8.05 24.05
C ALA A 400 -29.12 7.77 22.84
N VAL A 401 -29.07 8.68 21.86
CA VAL A 401 -28.16 8.56 20.70
C VAL A 401 -26.71 8.67 21.13
N PHE A 402 -26.39 9.64 21.99
CA PHE A 402 -25.05 9.82 22.54
C PHE A 402 -24.62 8.59 23.34
N GLU A 403 -25.48 8.07 24.21
CA GLU A 403 -25.19 6.93 25.06
C GLU A 403 -24.90 5.66 24.25
N LYS A 404 -25.68 5.41 23.21
CA LYS A 404 -25.43 4.31 22.27
C LYS A 404 -24.04 4.46 21.61
N ARG A 405 -23.74 5.65 21.10
CA ARG A 405 -22.45 5.92 20.43
C ARG A 405 -21.27 5.90 21.40
N ARG A 406 -21.47 6.37 22.64
CA ARG A 406 -20.51 6.26 23.74
C ARG A 406 -20.17 4.80 24.02
N HIS A 407 -21.19 3.94 24.12
CA HIS A 407 -20.98 2.52 24.36
C HIS A 407 -20.15 1.87 23.21
N GLU A 408 -20.46 2.21 21.96
CA GLU A 408 -19.69 1.72 20.80
C GLU A 408 -18.24 2.27 20.82
N TYR A 409 -18.06 3.57 21.06
CA TYR A 409 -16.76 4.22 21.22
C TYR A 409 -15.90 3.56 22.32
N GLU A 410 -16.50 3.32 23.48
CA GLU A 410 -15.84 2.63 24.58
C GLU A 410 -15.50 1.18 24.25
N ALA A 411 -16.37 0.47 23.52
CA ALA A 411 -16.09 -0.89 23.08
C ALA A 411 -14.87 -0.94 22.14
N ILE A 412 -14.73 0.02 21.23
CA ILE A 412 -13.56 0.14 20.36
C ILE A 412 -12.32 0.48 21.19
N ARG A 413 -12.40 1.46 22.10
CA ARG A 413 -11.27 1.85 22.96
C ARG A 413 -10.79 0.74 23.90
N LYS A 414 -11.70 -0.16 24.27
CA LYS A 414 -11.43 -1.35 25.08
C LYS A 414 -11.07 -2.57 24.23
N SER A 415 -11.21 -2.50 22.89
CA SER A 415 -10.84 -3.59 22.01
C SER A 415 -9.34 -3.83 22.06
N GLU A 416 -8.95 -5.10 22.03
CA GLU A 416 -7.56 -5.52 22.10
C GLU A 416 -6.74 -4.91 20.95
N ALA A 417 -7.27 -4.95 19.72
CA ALA A 417 -6.61 -4.40 18.54
C ALA A 417 -6.32 -2.89 18.68
N PHE A 418 -7.28 -2.10 19.19
CA PHE A 418 -7.09 -0.67 19.42
C PHE A 418 -6.04 -0.41 20.50
N LEU A 419 -6.12 -1.13 21.63
CA LEU A 419 -5.18 -0.97 22.74
C LEU A 419 -3.74 -1.32 22.31
N VAL A 420 -3.58 -2.38 21.52
CA VAL A 420 -2.28 -2.76 20.94
C VAL A 420 -1.77 -1.69 19.98
N ALA A 421 -2.62 -1.19 19.07
CA ALA A 421 -2.25 -0.15 18.11
C ALA A 421 -1.85 1.17 18.80
N VAL A 422 -2.61 1.62 19.82
CA VAL A 422 -2.28 2.82 20.60
C VAL A 422 -0.97 2.64 21.37
N LYS A 423 -0.76 1.47 21.98
CA LYS A 423 0.49 1.16 22.67
C LYS A 423 1.68 1.22 21.71
N GLN A 424 1.54 0.64 20.51
CA GLN A 424 2.59 0.68 19.49
C GLN A 424 2.83 2.10 19.00
N ALA A 425 1.78 2.86 18.67
CA ALA A 425 1.91 4.24 18.19
C ALA A 425 2.56 5.15 19.24
N LYS A 426 2.26 4.94 20.53
CA LYS A 426 2.91 5.67 21.62
C LYS A 426 4.39 5.31 21.73
N ALA A 427 4.74 4.02 21.66
CA ALA A 427 6.14 3.58 21.67
C ALA A 427 6.93 4.15 20.48
N ASP A 428 6.33 4.17 19.29
CA ASP A 428 6.94 4.77 18.09
C ASP A 428 7.12 6.29 18.25
N ALA A 429 6.14 6.98 18.82
CA ALA A 429 6.23 8.43 19.06
C ALA A 429 7.34 8.77 20.06
N GLU A 430 7.42 8.03 21.17
CA GLU A 430 8.48 8.18 22.17
C GLU A 430 9.85 7.89 21.56
N ARG A 431 9.97 6.82 20.75
CA ARG A 431 11.18 6.47 20.03
C ARG A 431 11.57 7.54 19.01
N ALA A 432 10.61 8.15 18.32
CA ALA A 432 10.87 9.20 17.34
C ALA A 432 11.45 10.46 18.01
N ILE A 433 10.92 10.83 19.19
CA ILE A 433 11.44 11.94 20.00
C ILE A 433 12.89 11.64 20.43
N GLU A 434 13.16 10.42 20.88
CA GLU A 434 14.50 9.98 21.26
C GLU A 434 15.49 10.09 20.09
N LEU A 435 15.10 9.58 18.93
CA LEU A 435 15.91 9.60 17.70
C LEU A 435 16.12 11.03 17.19
N ALA A 436 15.14 11.93 17.34
CA ALA A 436 15.32 13.34 17.00
C ALA A 436 16.37 14.03 17.89
N GLY A 437 16.62 13.48 19.09
CA GLY A 437 17.65 13.94 20.03
C GLY A 437 19.09 13.62 19.62
N ARG A 438 19.31 12.69 18.68
CA ARG A 438 20.65 12.25 18.26
C ARG A 438 21.53 13.37 17.69
N PRO A 439 22.87 13.24 17.68
CA PRO A 439 23.77 14.25 17.12
C PRO A 439 23.45 14.63 15.67
N GLU A 440 23.05 13.66 14.86
CA GLU A 440 22.70 13.82 13.45
C GLU A 440 21.34 14.51 13.23
N LYS A 441 20.55 14.71 14.29
CA LYS A 441 19.20 15.31 14.28
C LYS A 441 18.25 14.62 13.28
N ILE A 442 17.20 15.33 12.89
CA ILE A 442 16.23 14.90 11.89
C ILE A 442 16.91 14.92 10.51
N PRO A 443 16.91 13.81 9.77
CA PRO A 443 17.58 13.74 8.49
C PRO A 443 16.86 14.62 7.45
N PRO A 444 17.56 15.08 6.39
CA PRO A 444 16.94 15.86 5.29
C PRO A 444 15.81 15.12 4.57
N THR A 445 15.76 13.79 4.69
CA THR A 445 14.70 12.93 4.16
C THR A 445 13.39 12.99 4.95
N GLY A 446 13.31 13.78 6.02
CA GLY A 446 12.09 14.02 6.79
C GLY A 446 12.04 13.25 8.12
N ALA A 447 11.07 13.61 8.97
CA ALA A 447 10.93 13.07 10.32
C ALA A 447 10.53 11.59 10.34
N LEU A 448 9.75 11.14 9.36
CA LEU A 448 9.35 9.73 9.24
C LEU A 448 10.53 8.79 9.02
N ALA A 449 11.63 9.29 8.46
CA ALA A 449 12.84 8.50 8.28
C ALA A 449 13.48 8.09 9.61
N LEU A 450 13.22 8.81 10.72
CA LEU A 450 13.72 8.42 12.04
C LEU A 450 13.25 7.02 12.41
N ILE A 451 11.93 6.78 12.37
CA ILE A 451 11.36 5.47 12.72
C ILE A 451 11.56 4.43 11.63
N ARG A 452 11.47 4.82 10.35
CA ARG A 452 11.62 3.88 9.23
C ARG A 452 13.05 3.38 9.01
N GLN A 453 14.05 4.06 9.58
CA GLN A 453 15.46 3.66 9.48
C GLN A 453 16.03 3.25 10.84
N ASP A 454 15.19 3.12 11.87
CA ASP A 454 15.63 2.67 13.18
C ASP A 454 15.52 1.14 13.28
N PRO A 455 16.64 0.43 13.50
CA PRO A 455 16.63 -1.02 13.66
C PRO A 455 15.73 -1.47 14.80
N LEU A 456 15.66 -0.71 15.91
CA LEU A 456 14.86 -1.10 17.08
C LEU A 456 13.35 -1.08 16.79
N SER A 457 12.87 -0.10 16.01
CA SER A 457 11.47 -0.05 15.58
C SER A 457 11.13 -1.02 14.45
N GLN A 458 12.00 -1.13 13.43
CA GLN A 458 11.70 -1.85 12.19
C GLN A 458 12.09 -3.33 12.23
N GLY A 459 13.21 -3.66 12.88
CA GLY A 459 13.74 -5.02 12.95
C GLY A 459 12.73 -6.05 13.47
N PRO A 460 12.06 -5.83 14.61
CA PRO A 460 11.03 -6.75 15.11
C PRO A 460 9.87 -6.95 14.13
N ARG A 461 9.49 -5.91 13.39
CA ARG A 461 8.38 -5.96 12.42
C ARG A 461 8.77 -6.76 11.20
N LEU A 462 9.95 -6.49 10.65
CA LEU A 462 10.52 -7.23 9.52
C LEU A 462 10.72 -8.71 9.90
N PHE A 463 11.24 -8.97 11.11
CA PHE A 463 11.40 -10.33 11.62
C PHE A 463 10.05 -11.04 11.74
N ALA A 464 9.04 -10.40 12.34
CA ALA A 464 7.71 -10.97 12.49
C ALA A 464 7.06 -11.31 11.14
N GLN A 465 7.28 -10.47 10.13
CA GLN A 465 6.72 -10.68 8.78
C GLN A 465 7.43 -11.76 7.97
N HIS A 466 8.76 -11.86 8.08
CA HIS A 466 9.57 -12.62 7.12
C HIS A 466 10.35 -13.79 7.73
N CYS A 467 10.62 -13.77 9.03
CA CYS A 467 11.55 -14.71 9.67
C CYS A 467 10.89 -15.54 10.78
N ALA A 468 9.91 -14.99 11.48
CA ALA A 468 9.28 -15.59 12.66
C ALA A 468 8.48 -16.87 12.37
N SER A 469 8.19 -17.17 11.09
CA SER A 469 7.62 -18.47 10.70
C SER A 469 8.58 -19.64 10.92
N CYS A 470 9.89 -19.36 10.97
CA CYS A 470 10.93 -20.38 11.07
C CYS A 470 11.83 -20.19 12.30
N HIS A 471 12.24 -18.94 12.56
CA HIS A 471 13.16 -18.60 13.64
C HIS A 471 12.42 -18.13 14.89
N ALA A 472 12.94 -18.52 16.06
CA ALA A 472 12.63 -17.84 17.31
C ALA A 472 13.54 -16.62 17.49
N HIS A 473 13.08 -15.66 18.29
CA HIS A 473 13.91 -14.61 18.88
C HIS A 473 13.44 -14.39 20.33
N VAL A 474 13.72 -15.38 21.18
CA VAL A 474 13.31 -15.41 22.58
C VAL A 474 14.53 -15.64 23.46
N ASP A 475 14.57 -14.96 24.61
CA ASP A 475 15.58 -15.24 25.63
C ASP A 475 15.40 -16.69 26.11
N PRO A 476 16.41 -17.57 25.99
CA PRO A 476 16.33 -18.94 26.48
C PRO A 476 15.99 -19.07 27.97
N ALA A 477 16.24 -18.02 28.77
CA ALA A 477 15.89 -17.98 30.20
C ALA A 477 14.43 -17.58 30.48
N ALA A 478 13.67 -17.14 29.46
CA ALA A 478 12.26 -16.76 29.63
C ALA A 478 11.36 -17.98 29.90
N ALA A 479 10.30 -17.77 30.68
CA ALA A 479 9.38 -18.85 31.09
C ALA A 479 8.68 -19.53 29.89
N GLU A 480 8.43 -18.78 28.83
CA GLU A 480 7.80 -19.23 27.59
C GLU A 480 8.78 -19.78 26.55
N ALA A 481 10.09 -19.71 26.79
CA ALA A 481 11.12 -20.00 25.79
C ALA A 481 10.98 -21.42 25.23
N GLU A 482 10.83 -22.42 26.08
CA GLU A 482 10.71 -23.82 25.67
C GLU A 482 9.56 -24.05 24.68
N ALA A 483 8.39 -23.45 24.94
CA ALA A 483 7.22 -23.59 24.08
C ALA A 483 7.37 -22.87 22.73
N VAL A 484 8.11 -21.75 22.70
CA VAL A 484 8.39 -21.00 21.47
C VAL A 484 9.45 -21.72 20.63
N LEU A 485 10.51 -22.20 21.26
CA LEU A 485 11.60 -22.93 20.61
C LEU A 485 11.10 -24.26 20.01
N ALA A 486 10.24 -24.99 20.72
CA ALA A 486 9.69 -26.25 20.24
C ALA A 486 8.87 -26.12 18.94
N LYS A 487 8.28 -24.93 18.69
CA LYS A 487 7.53 -24.63 17.47
C LYS A 487 8.41 -24.12 16.33
N SER A 488 9.63 -23.71 16.66
CA SER A 488 10.55 -23.11 15.69
C SER A 488 11.18 -24.20 14.83
N SER A 489 11.28 -23.90 13.54
CA SER A 489 11.81 -24.85 12.55
C SER A 489 13.30 -24.62 12.31
N ALA A 490 13.84 -23.48 12.74
CA ALA A 490 15.22 -23.05 12.61
C ALA A 490 15.76 -22.45 13.93
N ALA A 491 17.02 -22.02 13.91
CA ALA A 491 17.75 -21.47 15.05
C ALA A 491 17.01 -20.33 15.77
N ASN A 492 17.16 -20.25 17.09
CA ASN A 492 16.86 -19.05 17.86
C ASN A 492 17.92 -17.99 17.59
N LEU A 493 17.49 -16.79 17.24
CA LEU A 493 18.38 -15.68 16.87
C LEU A 493 18.59 -14.67 18.00
N PHE A 494 18.07 -14.93 19.20
CA PHE A 494 18.32 -14.10 20.37
C PHE A 494 19.82 -14.08 20.72
N GLU A 495 20.43 -12.90 20.72
CA GLU A 495 21.88 -12.69 20.94
C GLU A 495 22.80 -13.49 19.99
N PHE A 496 22.33 -13.80 18.78
CA PHE A 496 23.13 -14.51 17.78
C PHE A 496 24.51 -13.86 17.55
N GLY A 497 25.56 -14.68 17.51
CA GLY A 497 26.96 -14.23 17.41
C GLY A 497 27.56 -13.73 18.73
N GLY A 498 26.76 -13.56 19.78
CA GLY A 498 27.22 -13.16 21.11
C GLY A 498 27.88 -14.31 21.89
N LEU A 499 28.52 -13.98 23.01
CA LEU A 499 29.18 -14.96 23.88
C LEU A 499 28.22 -16.01 24.46
N SER A 500 27.01 -15.59 24.86
CA SER A 500 25.95 -16.46 25.39
C SER A 500 25.55 -17.51 24.36
N TRP A 501 25.24 -17.05 23.15
CA TRP A 501 24.82 -17.90 22.04
C TRP A 501 25.95 -18.85 21.60
N ALA A 502 27.18 -18.35 21.43
CA ALA A 502 28.32 -19.16 21.03
C ALA A 502 28.72 -20.20 22.10
N ARG A 503 28.54 -19.90 23.40
CA ARG A 503 28.75 -20.88 24.47
C ARG A 503 27.80 -22.05 24.35
N GLY A 504 26.53 -21.78 24.12
CA GLY A 504 25.53 -22.83 24.01
C GLY A 504 25.63 -23.63 22.71
N LEU A 505 26.04 -23.00 21.60
CA LEU A 505 26.35 -23.73 20.36
C LEU A 505 27.51 -24.72 20.56
N LEU A 506 28.51 -24.37 21.37
CA LEU A 506 29.68 -25.20 21.65
C LEU A 506 29.57 -25.97 22.98
N ASP A 507 28.35 -26.13 23.51
CA ASP A 507 28.07 -26.92 24.70
C ASP A 507 27.44 -28.27 24.28
N PRO A 508 28.09 -29.41 24.55
CA PRO A 508 27.58 -30.75 24.25
C PRO A 508 26.17 -31.01 24.81
N ALA A 509 25.82 -30.40 25.94
CA ALA A 509 24.51 -30.58 26.57
C ALA A 509 23.40 -29.75 25.91
N GLN A 510 23.75 -28.73 25.11
CA GLN A 510 22.79 -27.76 24.59
C GLN A 510 22.70 -27.73 23.06
N VAL A 511 23.77 -28.09 22.34
CA VAL A 511 23.90 -27.96 20.88
C VAL A 511 22.79 -28.69 20.10
N ALA A 512 22.38 -29.87 20.57
CA ALA A 512 21.29 -30.66 19.99
C ALA A 512 19.88 -30.17 20.39
N GLY A 513 19.81 -29.17 21.26
CA GLY A 513 18.57 -28.55 21.69
C GLY A 513 17.91 -27.70 20.59
N PRO A 514 16.61 -27.36 20.76
CA PRO A 514 15.84 -26.64 19.75
C PRO A 514 16.33 -25.19 19.50
N ALA A 515 17.24 -24.67 20.33
CA ALA A 515 17.72 -23.29 20.25
C ALA A 515 18.73 -23.03 19.11
N TYR A 516 19.50 -24.02 18.67
CA TYR A 516 20.64 -23.77 17.75
C TYR A 516 20.36 -24.22 16.32
N PHE A 517 19.91 -25.46 16.12
CA PHE A 517 19.57 -25.98 14.79
C PHE A 517 18.05 -26.17 14.58
N GLY A 518 17.23 -25.98 15.62
CA GLY A 518 15.78 -26.15 15.56
C GLY A 518 15.39 -27.53 15.02
N ASN A 519 14.39 -27.58 14.14
CA ASN A 519 13.94 -28.78 13.45
C ASN A 519 14.49 -28.87 12.00
N THR A 520 15.66 -28.28 11.73
CA THR A 520 16.32 -28.40 10.42
C THR A 520 17.04 -29.75 10.30
N ALA A 521 17.46 -30.09 9.08
CA ALA A 521 18.33 -31.25 8.84
C ALA A 521 19.65 -31.18 9.63
N HIS A 522 20.13 -29.99 10.00
CA HIS A 522 21.40 -29.82 10.71
C HIS A 522 21.38 -30.25 12.18
N LYS A 523 20.19 -30.47 12.77
CA LYS A 523 20.08 -30.92 14.16
C LYS A 523 20.68 -32.32 14.40
N ASP A 524 20.76 -33.12 13.35
CA ASP A 524 21.37 -34.44 13.33
C ASP A 524 22.67 -34.44 12.48
N GLY A 525 23.22 -33.25 12.21
CA GLY A 525 24.34 -33.05 11.29
C GLY A 525 25.72 -33.05 11.97
N ASP A 526 26.75 -32.85 11.14
CA ASP A 526 28.16 -32.98 11.54
C ASP A 526 28.57 -32.01 12.66
N MET A 527 28.01 -30.80 12.69
CA MET A 527 28.34 -29.82 13.74
C MET A 527 27.85 -30.27 15.13
N VAL A 528 26.66 -30.89 15.20
CA VAL A 528 26.14 -31.43 16.46
C VAL A 528 27.01 -32.60 16.92
N SER A 529 27.31 -33.52 16.01
CA SER A 529 28.16 -34.68 16.28
C SER A 529 29.57 -34.27 16.72
N PHE A 530 30.18 -33.28 16.06
CA PHE A 530 31.49 -32.75 16.43
C PHE A 530 31.49 -32.15 17.85
N VAL A 531 30.46 -31.39 18.21
CA VAL A 531 30.38 -30.80 19.55
C VAL A 531 30.13 -31.87 20.62
N THR A 532 29.30 -32.88 20.34
CA THR A 532 29.01 -33.95 21.31
C THR A 532 30.16 -34.94 21.48
N ASP A 533 30.88 -35.25 20.40
CA ASP A 533 31.81 -36.37 20.35
C ASP A 533 33.27 -35.90 20.42
N ASP A 534 33.68 -34.95 19.57
CA ASP A 534 35.08 -34.51 19.47
C ASP A 534 35.41 -33.37 20.45
N LEU A 535 34.53 -32.36 20.55
CA LEU A 535 34.77 -31.19 21.40
C LEU A 535 34.65 -31.52 22.90
N SER A 536 33.94 -32.61 23.24
CA SER A 536 33.79 -33.11 24.60
C SER A 536 34.99 -33.93 25.08
N ASP A 537 35.86 -34.38 24.17
CA ASP A 537 37.09 -35.08 24.52
C ASP A 537 38.14 -34.11 25.09
N THR A 538 38.27 -34.12 26.41
CA THR A 538 39.20 -33.26 27.13
C THR A 538 40.69 -33.58 26.92
N GLU A 539 41.02 -34.74 26.35
CA GLU A 539 42.39 -35.04 25.94
C GLU A 539 42.76 -34.28 24.66
N THR A 540 41.78 -34.10 23.77
CA THR A 540 41.92 -33.41 22.48
C THR A 540 41.64 -31.91 22.59
N TRP A 541 40.60 -31.49 23.31
CA TRP A 541 40.19 -30.09 23.49
C TRP A 541 40.25 -29.64 24.95
N LYS A 542 41.13 -28.68 25.25
CA LYS A 542 41.17 -28.10 26.60
C LYS A 542 40.02 -27.12 26.78
N PRO A 543 39.39 -27.04 27.96
CA PRO A 543 38.33 -26.05 28.22
C PRO A 543 38.74 -24.60 27.95
N ALA A 544 40.02 -24.28 28.14
CA ALA A 544 40.57 -22.96 27.82
C ALA A 544 40.62 -22.66 26.32
N GLU A 545 40.79 -23.68 25.47
CA GLU A 545 40.81 -23.57 24.02
C GLU A 545 39.40 -23.36 23.48
N VAL A 546 38.41 -24.12 23.97
CA VAL A 546 36.99 -23.91 23.65
C VAL A 546 36.56 -22.49 24.02
N LYS A 547 36.95 -22.01 25.22
CA LYS A 547 36.70 -20.63 25.65
C LYS A 547 37.39 -19.60 24.75
N ALA A 548 38.57 -19.91 24.19
CA ALA A 548 39.25 -19.03 23.26
C ALA A 548 38.51 -18.95 21.93
N VAL A 549 38.00 -20.06 21.39
CA VAL A 549 37.17 -20.11 20.18
C VAL A 549 35.87 -19.31 20.36
N ILE A 550 35.14 -19.51 21.47
CA ILE A 550 33.91 -18.75 21.78
C ILE A 550 34.17 -17.24 21.76
N VAL A 551 35.26 -16.81 22.40
CA VAL A 551 35.64 -15.40 22.45
C VAL A 551 36.07 -14.88 21.08
N ALA A 552 36.76 -15.69 20.28
CA ALA A 552 37.12 -15.32 18.91
C ALA A 552 35.89 -15.19 18.02
N LEU A 553 34.91 -16.09 18.08
CA LEU A 553 33.64 -15.96 17.36
C LEU A 553 32.88 -14.68 17.71
N ALA A 554 32.78 -14.34 19.00
CA ALA A 554 32.18 -13.06 19.42
C ALA A 554 32.99 -11.84 18.92
N ALA A 555 34.32 -11.97 18.83
CA ALA A 555 35.19 -10.94 18.27
C ALA A 555 35.02 -10.80 16.74
N GLU A 556 34.85 -11.91 16.01
CA GLU A 556 34.51 -11.90 14.58
C GLU A 556 33.15 -11.25 14.32
N ALA A 557 32.19 -11.48 15.20
CA ALA A 557 30.92 -10.78 15.18
C ALA A 557 31.06 -9.28 15.51
N GLY A 558 32.21 -8.81 16.02
CA GLY A 558 32.37 -7.43 16.50
C GLY A 558 31.46 -7.10 17.69
N LEU A 559 31.12 -8.10 18.50
CA LEU A 559 30.30 -7.99 19.71
C LEU A 559 31.18 -8.01 20.96
N PRO A 560 30.67 -7.56 22.13
CA PRO A 560 31.45 -7.53 23.37
C PRO A 560 32.02 -8.89 23.76
N THR A 561 33.34 -8.96 23.97
CA THR A 561 34.07 -10.20 24.33
C THR A 561 34.19 -10.43 25.83
N GLY A 562 33.40 -9.72 26.64
CA GLY A 562 33.39 -9.90 28.11
C GLY A 562 34.71 -9.57 28.80
N GLY A 563 35.52 -8.66 28.22
CA GLY A 563 36.82 -8.26 28.76
C GLY A 563 37.95 -9.24 28.50
N ALA A 564 37.79 -10.16 27.54
CA ALA A 564 38.85 -11.12 27.19
C ALA A 564 40.12 -10.42 26.68
N ALA A 565 41.28 -10.94 27.09
CA ALA A 565 42.57 -10.42 26.66
C ALA A 565 42.80 -10.66 25.15
N ALA A 566 43.51 -9.74 24.48
CA ALA A 566 43.83 -9.86 23.05
C ALA A 566 44.53 -11.18 22.69
N GLY A 567 45.35 -11.72 23.61
CA GLY A 567 45.99 -13.03 23.42
C GLY A 567 45.01 -14.21 23.35
N GLN A 568 43.88 -14.14 24.07
CA GLN A 568 42.85 -15.18 24.03
C GLN A 568 42.08 -15.15 22.71
N VAL A 569 41.75 -13.95 22.20
CA VAL A 569 41.14 -13.79 20.87
C VAL A 569 42.08 -14.34 19.79
N LYS A 570 43.37 -13.98 19.85
CA LYS A 570 44.36 -14.49 18.89
C LYS A 570 44.44 -16.02 18.90
N LYS A 571 44.51 -16.63 20.09
CA LYS A 571 44.55 -18.09 20.21
C LYS A 571 43.29 -18.76 19.66
N GLY A 572 42.12 -18.17 19.87
CA GLY A 572 40.87 -18.68 19.30
C GLY A 572 40.87 -18.63 17.77
N ARG A 573 41.37 -17.54 17.17
CA ARG A 573 41.52 -17.43 15.71
C ARG A 573 42.50 -18.44 15.11
N GLU A 574 43.61 -18.71 15.80
CA GLU A 574 44.55 -19.76 15.41
C GLU A 574 43.88 -21.14 15.40
N LEU A 575 43.04 -21.44 16.41
CA LEU A 575 42.27 -22.70 16.48
C LEU A 575 41.15 -22.76 15.42
N MET A 576 40.56 -21.62 15.05
CA MET A 576 39.57 -21.55 13.97
C MET A 576 40.20 -21.80 12.60
N ALA A 577 41.43 -21.34 12.39
CA ALA A 577 42.17 -21.54 11.14
C ALA A 577 42.79 -22.95 11.01
N ASP A 578 42.96 -23.66 12.12
CA ASP A 578 43.64 -24.96 12.17
C ASP A 578 42.80 -26.06 11.48
N THR A 579 43.38 -26.68 10.45
CA THR A 579 42.77 -27.74 9.63
C THR A 579 42.53 -29.04 10.37
N ASP A 580 43.16 -29.23 11.54
CA ASP A 580 42.90 -30.38 12.42
C ASP A 580 41.80 -30.07 13.45
N ARG A 581 41.23 -28.85 13.41
CA ARG A 581 40.24 -28.33 14.37
C ARG A 581 39.02 -27.79 13.62
N CYS A 582 38.57 -26.57 13.91
CA CYS A 582 37.40 -25.97 13.24
C CYS A 582 37.65 -25.76 11.75
N GLY A 583 38.91 -25.53 11.36
CA GLY A 583 39.35 -25.32 9.99
C GLY A 583 39.36 -26.59 9.14
N SER A 584 38.91 -27.73 9.66
CA SER A 584 38.64 -28.94 8.87
C SER A 584 37.32 -28.81 8.09
N CYS A 585 36.32 -28.21 8.71
CA CYS A 585 34.98 -28.02 8.16
C CYS A 585 34.76 -26.59 7.67
N HIS A 586 35.31 -25.60 8.37
CA HIS A 586 35.03 -24.18 8.13
C HIS A 586 36.21 -23.44 7.49
N ALA A 587 35.96 -22.71 6.41
CA ALA A 587 36.94 -21.78 5.87
C ALA A 587 37.14 -20.58 6.80
N TYR A 588 38.39 -20.19 7.04
CA TYR A 588 38.76 -19.02 7.86
C TYR A 588 40.15 -18.48 7.52
N GLY A 589 40.27 -17.17 7.30
CA GLY A 589 41.52 -16.55 6.86
C GLY A 589 42.00 -17.09 5.51
N ASP A 590 43.26 -17.52 5.44
CA ASP A 590 43.87 -18.12 4.24
C ASP A 590 43.63 -19.64 4.14
N ASN A 591 42.91 -20.24 5.11
CA ASN A 591 42.57 -21.66 5.06
C ASN A 591 41.36 -21.87 4.13
N GLU A 592 41.64 -22.37 2.93
CA GLU A 592 40.66 -22.85 1.96
C GLU A 592 40.38 -24.33 2.22
N THR A 593 39.34 -24.64 2.99
CA THR A 593 38.71 -25.97 2.96
C THR A 593 37.91 -26.12 1.67
N GLU A 594 37.71 -27.35 1.16
CA GLU A 594 36.76 -27.55 0.06
C GLU A 594 35.38 -27.01 0.51
N LEU A 595 34.95 -25.89 -0.08
CA LEU A 595 33.84 -24.99 0.34
C LEU A 595 32.43 -25.63 0.27
N GLY A 596 32.31 -26.94 0.52
CA GLY A 596 31.18 -27.75 0.10
C GLY A 596 30.08 -27.99 1.13
N TYR A 597 30.27 -27.76 2.45
CA TYR A 597 29.19 -28.15 3.39
C TYR A 597 28.98 -27.32 4.67
N ALA A 598 29.92 -26.46 5.11
CA ALA A 598 29.74 -25.62 6.31
C ALA A 598 29.98 -24.11 6.03
N PRO A 599 29.31 -23.19 6.74
CA PRO A 599 29.49 -21.75 6.56
C PRO A 599 30.91 -21.29 6.93
N ASP A 600 31.46 -20.31 6.22
CA ASP A 600 32.74 -19.73 6.62
C ASP A 600 32.64 -18.97 7.95
N LEU A 601 33.77 -18.89 8.64
CA LEU A 601 33.88 -18.20 9.92
C LEU A 601 34.39 -16.75 9.78
N ASN A 602 34.61 -16.27 8.55
CA ASN A 602 35.17 -14.96 8.28
C ASN A 602 34.15 -13.87 8.62
N GLY A 603 34.35 -13.20 9.76
CA GLY A 603 33.37 -12.26 10.28
C GLY A 603 32.05 -12.93 10.66
N TRP A 604 32.07 -14.19 11.11
CA TRP A 604 30.84 -14.90 11.51
C TRP A 604 30.03 -14.12 12.55
N GLY A 605 28.72 -14.02 12.32
CA GLY A 605 27.82 -13.19 13.16
C GLY A 605 27.98 -11.68 12.99
N SER A 606 28.93 -11.20 12.17
CA SER A 606 29.09 -9.78 11.84
C SER A 606 27.86 -9.24 11.07
N ARG A 607 27.75 -7.92 10.96
CA ARG A 607 26.72 -7.28 10.13
C ARG A 607 26.82 -7.75 8.68
N GLU A 608 28.02 -7.84 8.13
CA GLU A 608 28.24 -8.27 6.75
C GLU A 608 27.82 -9.73 6.54
N TRP A 609 28.17 -10.60 7.49
CA TRP A 609 27.80 -12.01 7.45
C TRP A 609 26.28 -12.20 7.53
N LEU A 610 25.60 -11.50 8.45
CA LEU A 610 24.14 -11.54 8.57
C LEU A 610 23.43 -11.00 7.32
N VAL A 611 23.90 -9.87 6.79
CA VAL A 611 23.36 -9.33 5.53
C VAL A 611 23.55 -10.34 4.40
N GLY A 612 24.70 -10.99 4.32
CA GLY A 612 24.99 -12.01 3.31
C GLY A 612 24.05 -13.22 3.38
N ILE A 613 23.91 -13.84 4.55
CA ILE A 613 23.10 -15.07 4.69
C ILE A 613 21.60 -14.79 4.50
N ILE A 614 21.12 -13.62 4.90
CA ILE A 614 19.73 -13.20 4.65
C ILE A 614 19.53 -12.89 3.17
N THR A 615 20.53 -12.28 2.52
CA THR A 615 20.49 -11.96 1.08
C THR A 615 20.39 -13.24 0.25
N ASP A 616 21.32 -14.16 0.45
CA ASP A 616 21.39 -15.42 -0.27
C ASP A 616 22.08 -16.53 0.57
N PRO A 617 21.31 -17.41 1.23
CA PRO A 617 21.88 -18.51 2.01
C PRO A 617 22.54 -19.58 1.13
N THR A 618 22.32 -19.57 -0.18
CA THR A 618 22.93 -20.53 -1.14
C THR A 618 24.27 -20.05 -1.69
N HIS A 619 24.76 -18.90 -1.24
CA HIS A 619 26.10 -18.44 -1.60
C HIS A 619 27.18 -19.39 -1.05
N GLN A 620 28.31 -19.53 -1.74
CA GLN A 620 29.45 -20.41 -1.37
C GLN A 620 30.02 -20.16 0.03
N ARG A 621 29.70 -19.03 0.66
CA ARG A 621 30.13 -18.67 2.01
C ARG A 621 29.25 -19.30 3.11
N PHE A 622 28.08 -19.81 2.75
CA PHE A 622 27.06 -20.27 3.69
C PHE A 622 26.71 -21.74 3.43
N TYR A 623 25.58 -22.02 2.77
CA TYR A 623 25.07 -23.36 2.55
C TYR A 623 24.74 -23.57 1.06
N PRO A 624 25.74 -23.64 0.17
CA PRO A 624 25.50 -23.75 -1.27
C PRO A 624 24.72 -25.02 -1.64
N ASP A 625 25.11 -26.16 -1.09
CA ASP A 625 24.51 -27.47 -1.38
C ASP A 625 23.69 -28.04 -0.22
N THR A 626 23.78 -27.43 0.96
CA THR A 626 23.21 -27.94 2.23
C THR A 626 22.14 -27.03 2.83
N ASN A 627 21.69 -25.99 2.10
CA ASN A 627 20.60 -25.14 2.56
C ASN A 627 19.29 -25.95 2.60
N ASP A 628 18.79 -26.21 3.81
CA ASP A 628 17.55 -26.97 4.03
C ASP A 628 16.34 -26.29 3.39
N ARG A 629 16.01 -25.08 3.84
CA ARG A 629 14.77 -24.39 3.44
C ARG A 629 14.79 -22.86 3.61
N MET A 630 15.95 -22.26 3.89
CA MET A 630 16.02 -20.81 4.06
C MET A 630 15.89 -20.13 2.68
N PRO A 631 14.90 -19.25 2.48
CA PRO A 631 14.75 -18.54 1.21
C PRO A 631 15.78 -17.41 1.08
N SER A 632 16.21 -17.11 -0.15
CA SER A 632 16.98 -15.89 -0.46
C SER A 632 16.04 -14.68 -0.43
N PHE A 633 16.31 -13.69 0.43
CA PHE A 633 15.48 -12.49 0.53
C PHE A 633 15.98 -11.36 -0.37
N GLY A 634 17.29 -11.28 -0.60
CA GLY A 634 17.92 -10.23 -1.39
C GLY A 634 18.13 -10.59 -2.87
N VAL A 635 17.85 -11.83 -3.25
CA VAL A 635 17.89 -12.33 -4.63
C VAL A 635 16.50 -12.84 -5.01
N GLY A 636 15.93 -12.34 -6.10
CA GLY A 636 14.63 -12.81 -6.55
C GLY A 636 14.73 -14.15 -7.28
N ARG A 637 13.75 -15.04 -7.07
CA ARG A 637 13.66 -16.32 -7.77
C ARG A 637 13.51 -16.09 -9.28
N ASP A 638 14.26 -16.83 -10.09
CA ASP A 638 14.19 -16.83 -11.57
C ASP A 638 14.28 -15.44 -12.23
N GLY A 639 15.08 -14.53 -11.66
CA GLY A 639 15.21 -13.15 -12.16
C GLY A 639 14.08 -12.20 -11.71
N GLY A 640 13.24 -12.64 -10.78
CA GLY A 640 12.23 -11.82 -10.10
C GLY A 640 12.84 -10.75 -9.18
N THR A 641 11.99 -9.93 -8.58
CA THR A 641 12.41 -8.92 -7.60
C THR A 641 12.73 -9.55 -6.25
N PRO A 642 13.76 -9.05 -5.54
CA PRO A 642 14.04 -9.41 -4.14
C PRO A 642 12.81 -9.23 -3.24
N THR A 643 12.69 -10.09 -2.22
CA THR A 643 11.60 -10.01 -1.23
C THR A 643 11.83 -8.88 -0.23
N LEU A 644 13.10 -8.61 0.11
CA LEU A 644 13.51 -7.51 0.97
C LEU A 644 14.52 -6.62 0.24
N SER A 645 14.44 -5.32 0.47
CA SER A 645 15.48 -4.39 0.05
C SER A 645 16.75 -4.56 0.88
N ALA A 646 17.90 -4.16 0.33
CA ALA A 646 19.17 -4.17 1.07
C ALA A 646 19.12 -3.32 2.36
N ALA A 647 18.29 -2.27 2.37
CA ALA A 647 18.08 -1.45 3.56
C ALA A 647 17.32 -2.21 4.66
N GLU A 648 16.26 -2.93 4.32
CA GLU A 648 15.49 -3.74 5.27
C GLU A 648 16.31 -4.92 5.82
N ILE A 649 17.08 -5.60 4.96
CA ILE A 649 18.03 -6.63 5.39
C ILE A 649 19.05 -6.04 6.37
N GLY A 650 19.54 -4.83 6.09
CA GLY A 650 20.41 -4.08 6.99
C GLY A 650 19.76 -3.81 8.35
N LEU A 651 18.53 -3.29 8.38
CA LEU A 651 17.79 -3.03 9.63
C LEU A 651 17.57 -4.31 10.44
N LEU A 652 17.24 -5.41 9.77
CA LEU A 652 17.07 -6.72 10.41
C LEU A 652 18.39 -7.20 11.02
N ALA A 653 19.50 -7.13 10.27
CA ALA A 653 20.83 -7.50 10.76
C ALA A 653 21.28 -6.62 11.93
N ASP A 654 21.07 -5.31 11.85
CA ASP A 654 21.42 -4.35 12.91
C ASP A 654 20.59 -4.60 14.18
N TRP A 655 19.31 -4.96 14.04
CA TRP A 655 18.45 -5.35 15.15
C TRP A 655 18.87 -6.67 15.80
N LEU A 656 19.12 -7.72 15.02
CA LEU A 656 19.59 -9.01 15.55
C LEU A 656 20.90 -8.86 16.34
N ARG A 657 21.74 -7.91 15.95
CA ARG A 657 23.01 -7.60 16.61
C ARG A 657 22.92 -6.68 17.82
N GLY A 658 21.74 -6.19 18.18
CA GLY A 658 21.64 -5.20 19.26
C GLY A 658 22.11 -3.78 18.88
N SER A 659 22.34 -3.51 17.60
CA SER A 659 23.05 -2.33 17.07
C SER A 659 22.06 -1.23 16.65
N TRP A 660 21.73 -0.33 17.58
CA TRP A 660 20.91 0.85 17.32
C TRP A 660 21.31 2.00 18.25
N TYR A 661 20.85 3.20 17.92
CA TYR A 661 21.08 4.37 18.76
C TYR A 661 20.43 4.21 20.14
N ARG A 662 21.20 4.49 21.19
CA ARG A 662 20.76 4.55 22.59
C ARG A 662 21.21 5.89 23.19
N PRO A 663 20.39 6.59 23.99
CA PRO A 663 20.76 7.89 24.55
C PRO A 663 21.81 7.70 25.64
N ALA A 664 22.69 8.68 25.83
CA ALA A 664 23.75 8.62 26.85
C ALA A 664 23.22 8.39 28.28
N ALA A 665 21.96 8.73 28.57
CA ALA A 665 21.34 8.54 29.88
C ALA A 665 20.94 7.07 30.18
N SER A 666 20.74 6.21 29.18
CA SER A 666 20.31 4.82 29.39
C SER A 666 21.48 3.86 29.68
N VAL A 667 22.72 4.35 29.66
CA VAL A 667 23.92 3.54 29.95
C VAL A 667 24.05 3.25 31.46
N HIS A 668 23.36 4.00 32.32
CA HIS A 668 23.41 3.81 33.78
C HIS A 668 22.40 2.81 34.35
N GLU A 669 21.37 2.38 33.61
CA GLU A 669 20.36 1.42 34.12
C GLU A 669 20.65 -0.05 33.75
N THR A 670 21.50 -0.33 32.75
CA THR A 670 21.89 -1.72 32.42
C THR A 670 23.04 -2.27 33.28
N ALA A 671 23.59 -1.48 34.21
CA ALA A 671 24.52 -2.00 35.21
C ALA A 671 23.82 -2.80 36.33
N GLY A 672 22.47 -2.87 36.33
CA GLY A 672 21.67 -3.51 37.38
C GLY A 672 20.79 -4.69 36.95
N VAL A 673 20.79 -5.08 35.66
CA VAL A 673 20.06 -6.27 35.18
C VAL A 673 21.05 -7.21 34.49
N ASN A 674 22.02 -7.64 35.26
CA ASN A 674 22.88 -8.81 35.05
C ASN A 674 23.56 -9.08 36.40
N GLN A 675 22.78 -9.63 37.33
CA GLN A 675 23.26 -10.45 38.44
C GLN A 675 22.38 -11.69 38.53
#